data_AF-A0A812MSE1-F1
#
_entry.id   AF-A0A812MSE1-F1
#
_cell.length_a   1.000
_cell.length_b   1.000
_cell.length_c   1.000
_cell.angle_alpha   90.00
_cell.angle_beta   90.00
_cell.angle_gamma   90.00
#
_symmetry.space_group_name_H-M   'P 1'
#
loop_
_entity.id
_entity.type
_entity.pdbx_description
1 polymer ?
#
loop_
_entity_poly.entity_id
_entity_poly.type
_entity_poly.pdbx_seq_one_letter_code
_entity_poly.pdbx_strand_id
1 'polypeptide(L)'
;MKPIALSSAAQAQMSFTVERGSPAPAGLQGPSRDLGSSPVTEPEFETYLDILQLDDATASVAKDMYEGFRTEVAELNANFRQEMSDLVAEIQKTGDHSAFIEKMGPLRKARNSGLESLRDTFLGDLKLLLSEEQIARWPLIDQSRRRTRIQSDLNVHGANVDLIALTNSTLDNVPGTVSEKLDTYARNLDRMLLDYVETRDKQREGLQFRMDIDEEQQEKMRDLSDKLREISIDIRSLNDRTLRLVTTELNAEESEELTNAFKLAAFPQVYTPSYTDNALESALRMGSLDDTQRDQIRSLAGAHSRTAGNLNTRWERAVRESQEEPGSGMFFSGPGGEAIEIVVEMDIEGEEREPSDVEKAIAARTEHDEKTLARLRELLNETQLAELPPEPKEFDPFDPANLPEGANAVFISTIESDGSETVTDVQVLTPAGDDIEHSLDASSAGRAKEPGANGHAQANGTTQPLEQPPETDREATRLISADDAMRLRAVPVRKDNGRLLVAMFDTRDDQAADELSVVSGLPVSRLALTEQAFKDLLESTYGTTAADIASRLAKPDDEGADLGANLEAIDAEALHRMAEQPTLINLVNLIILEAVRSRASDIHVEPFEKELRVKYRIDGVLIEQSPPPKNLQPAITSRIKIMAGMNIAERYVPQDGHITLRFEGRKIDIRVSTVPTIYGESVVMRVLDKESISLELSSLGMRESHRATMQRLIDLPHGMVLVTGPTGSGKTTTLYAALTKLYDPAKKIITIEDPVEYELNGVNQIPVNPKRGLLFATGLRSILRQDPD
;
A
#
# COMPACT_ATOMS: atom_id res chain seq x y z
N MET A 1 -46.44 44.05 28.00
CA MET A 1 -46.50 44.48 26.59
C MET A 1 -45.59 43.56 25.80
N LYS A 2 -46.19 42.75 24.92
CA LYS A 2 -45.58 41.99 23.80
C LYS A 2 -45.05 42.99 22.73
N PRO A 3 -44.52 42.54 21.57
CA PRO A 3 -43.47 41.52 21.28
C PRO A 3 -42.60 41.92 20.05
N ILE A 4 -41.52 41.19 19.70
CA ILE A 4 -41.07 40.92 18.31
C ILE A 4 -40.15 39.67 18.37
N ALA A 5 -40.12 38.68 17.48
CA ALA A 5 -41.09 37.98 16.63
C ALA A 5 -40.34 36.73 16.13
N LEU A 6 -40.85 35.54 16.43
CA LEU A 6 -40.49 34.27 15.79
C LEU A 6 -41.66 33.90 14.88
N SER A 7 -41.44 33.77 13.57
CA SER A 7 -42.31 32.94 12.72
C SER A 7 -41.64 32.53 11.42
N SER A 8 -41.61 31.22 11.24
CA SER A 8 -41.59 30.43 10.01
C SER A 8 -42.33 31.03 8.81
N ALA A 9 -41.78 30.83 7.61
CA ALA A 9 -42.51 30.72 6.36
C ALA A 9 -42.05 29.48 5.59
N ALA A 10 -43.02 28.80 5.00
CA ALA A 10 -42.93 27.49 4.39
C ALA A 10 -42.92 27.56 2.85
N GLN A 11 -42.64 26.39 2.25
CA GLN A 11 -43.23 25.80 1.03
C GLN A 11 -42.49 25.80 -0.33
N ALA A 12 -42.45 24.56 -0.84
CA ALA A 12 -42.44 24.05 -2.23
C ALA A 12 -41.05 23.80 -2.89
N GLN A 13 -40.75 22.68 -3.57
CA GLN A 13 -41.35 21.33 -3.76
C GLN A 13 -40.41 20.51 -4.68
N MET A 14 -40.28 19.19 -4.45
CA MET A 14 -40.07 18.05 -5.39
C MET A 14 -39.26 16.94 -4.67
N SER A 15 -39.86 15.97 -3.98
CA SER A 15 -40.53 14.73 -4.42
C SER A 15 -39.65 13.76 -5.24
N PHE A 16 -39.16 12.69 -4.59
CA PHE A 16 -39.21 11.33 -5.13
C PHE A 16 -39.57 10.35 -4.01
N THR A 17 -40.59 9.55 -4.30
CA THR A 17 -41.21 8.53 -3.45
C THR A 17 -40.59 7.18 -3.76
N VAL A 18 -40.21 6.40 -2.74
CA VAL A 18 -40.15 4.93 -2.85
C VAL A 18 -40.94 4.36 -1.67
N GLU A 19 -41.85 3.46 -1.99
CA GLU A 19 -42.91 2.93 -1.13
C GLU A 19 -42.40 2.08 0.03
N ARG A 20 -43.13 2.14 1.16
CA ARG A 20 -42.97 1.25 2.31
C ARG A 20 -43.58 -0.13 2.01
N GLY A 21 -42.78 -1.18 2.09
CA GLY A 21 -43.25 -2.53 2.40
C GLY A 21 -43.53 -2.68 3.90
N SER A 22 -44.60 -3.40 4.24
CA SER A 22 -45.22 -3.58 5.56
C SER A 22 -44.29 -3.97 6.74
N PRO A 23 -44.67 -3.64 8.00
CA PRO A 23 -43.93 -4.06 9.18
C PRO A 23 -44.16 -5.56 9.47
N ALA A 24 -43.08 -6.32 9.61
CA ALA A 24 -43.12 -7.66 10.19
C ALA A 24 -43.50 -7.58 11.70
N PRO A 25 -44.10 -8.63 12.29
CA PRO A 25 -44.69 -8.56 13.62
C PRO A 25 -43.63 -8.30 14.70
N ALA A 26 -43.97 -7.39 15.62
CA ALA A 26 -43.17 -7.10 16.79
C ALA A 26 -43.10 -8.33 17.71
N GLY A 27 -41.90 -8.91 17.83
CA GLY A 27 -41.60 -9.94 18.81
C GLY A 27 -40.69 -11.03 18.25
N LEU A 28 -39.46 -10.67 17.85
CA LEU A 28 -38.29 -11.56 17.66
C LEU A 28 -37.09 -10.73 17.11
N GLN A 29 -36.77 -9.60 17.75
CA GLN A 29 -35.52 -8.87 17.48
C GLN A 29 -34.82 -8.61 18.81
N GLY A 30 -33.80 -9.42 19.11
CA GLY A 30 -32.68 -8.92 19.91
C GLY A 30 -31.89 -7.92 19.05
N PRO A 31 -31.24 -6.90 19.64
CA PRO A 31 -30.46 -5.96 18.85
C PRO A 31 -29.35 -6.74 18.14
N SER A 32 -29.37 -6.71 16.81
CA SER A 32 -28.22 -7.12 15.99
C SER A 32 -27.09 -6.14 16.31
N ARG A 33 -26.20 -6.53 17.24
CA ARG A 33 -25.02 -5.74 17.61
C ARG A 33 -24.00 -5.87 16.47
N ASP A 34 -23.37 -4.78 16.07
CA ASP A 34 -22.54 -4.67 14.85
C ASP A 34 -21.38 -5.69 14.82
N LEU A 35 -21.52 -6.76 14.01
CA LEU A 35 -20.52 -7.81 13.80
C LEU A 35 -19.64 -7.55 12.55
N GLY A 36 -19.53 -6.29 12.11
CA GLY A 36 -18.78 -5.90 10.92
C GLY A 36 -19.54 -6.16 9.60
N SER A 37 -19.07 -5.58 8.50
CA SER A 37 -19.75 -5.64 7.19
C SER A 37 -19.34 -6.84 6.31
N SER A 38 -18.53 -7.76 6.83
CA SER A 38 -18.03 -8.91 6.06
C SER A 38 -19.16 -9.90 5.72
N PRO A 39 -19.23 -10.44 4.49
CA PRO A 39 -20.22 -11.45 4.10
C PRO A 39 -19.98 -12.79 4.83
N VAL A 40 -20.95 -13.72 4.80
CA VAL A 40 -20.77 -15.09 5.32
C VAL A 40 -19.84 -15.87 4.40
N THR A 41 -18.73 -16.37 4.93
CA THR A 41 -17.78 -17.19 4.17
C THR A 41 -18.23 -18.64 4.06
N GLU A 42 -17.66 -19.39 3.11
CA GLU A 42 -18.03 -20.78 2.87
C GLU A 42 -17.69 -21.68 4.07
N PRO A 43 -16.53 -21.56 4.74
CA PRO A 43 -16.25 -22.29 5.98
C PRO A 43 -17.20 -21.93 7.14
N GLU A 44 -17.59 -20.65 7.27
CA GLU A 44 -18.59 -20.23 8.25
C GLU A 44 -19.94 -20.90 7.95
N PHE A 45 -20.35 -20.94 6.68
CA PHE A 45 -21.61 -21.54 6.28
C PHE A 45 -21.65 -23.06 6.51
N GLU A 46 -20.58 -23.79 6.17
CA GLU A 46 -20.50 -25.23 6.47
C GLU A 46 -20.57 -25.49 8.00
N THR A 47 -19.95 -24.63 8.82
CA THR A 47 -20.11 -24.68 10.28
C THR A 47 -21.58 -24.51 10.71
N TYR A 48 -22.35 -23.66 10.03
CA TYR A 48 -23.78 -23.49 10.34
C TYR A 48 -24.57 -24.74 10.01
N LEU A 49 -24.27 -25.41 8.89
CA LEU A 49 -24.91 -26.67 8.52
C LEU A 49 -24.66 -27.75 9.56
N ASP A 50 -23.43 -27.86 10.05
CA ASP A 50 -23.04 -28.80 11.11
C ASP A 50 -23.79 -28.54 12.43
N ILE A 51 -23.87 -27.27 12.85
CA ILE A 51 -24.60 -26.87 14.07
C ILE A 51 -26.09 -27.19 13.95
N LEU A 52 -26.67 -26.90 12.78
CA LEU A 52 -28.10 -27.09 12.53
C LEU A 52 -28.47 -28.56 12.33
N GLN A 53 -27.51 -29.42 11.95
CA GLN A 53 -27.72 -30.84 11.62
C GLN A 53 -28.91 -31.00 10.67
N LEU A 54 -28.85 -30.31 9.53
CA LEU A 54 -29.89 -30.38 8.52
C LEU A 54 -29.92 -31.76 7.88
N ASP A 55 -31.12 -32.24 7.51
CA ASP A 55 -31.23 -33.40 6.62
C ASP A 55 -30.77 -33.04 5.19
N ASP A 56 -30.46 -34.05 4.38
CA ASP A 56 -29.91 -33.86 3.03
C ASP A 56 -30.78 -32.94 2.15
N ALA A 57 -32.11 -33.01 2.30
CA ALA A 57 -33.04 -32.21 1.52
C ALA A 57 -32.98 -30.73 1.93
N THR A 58 -33.02 -30.45 3.24
CA THR A 58 -32.96 -29.09 3.79
C THR A 58 -31.58 -28.47 3.60
N ALA A 59 -30.52 -29.28 3.75
CA ALA A 59 -29.14 -28.87 3.48
C ALA A 59 -28.93 -28.47 2.01
N SER A 60 -29.53 -29.21 1.06
CA SER A 60 -29.48 -28.84 -0.36
C SER A 60 -30.12 -27.47 -0.61
N VAL A 61 -31.31 -27.22 -0.04
CA VAL A 61 -31.98 -25.91 -0.20
C VAL A 61 -31.17 -24.79 0.43
N ALA A 62 -30.59 -25.01 1.61
CA ALA A 62 -29.71 -24.04 2.26
C ALA A 62 -28.47 -23.72 1.42
N LYS A 63 -27.87 -24.73 0.77
CA LYS A 63 -26.73 -24.55 -0.16
C LYS A 63 -27.11 -23.74 -1.40
N ASP A 64 -28.28 -23.99 -1.97
CA ASP A 64 -28.79 -23.20 -3.11
C ASP A 64 -29.02 -21.73 -2.71
N MET A 65 -29.54 -21.48 -1.50
CA MET A 65 -29.68 -20.13 -0.95
C MET A 65 -28.33 -19.45 -0.73
N TYR A 66 -27.32 -20.19 -0.27
CA TYR A 66 -25.98 -19.67 -0.07
C TYR A 66 -25.30 -19.28 -1.40
N GLU A 67 -25.47 -20.08 -2.45
CA GLU A 67 -25.03 -19.75 -3.82
C GLU A 67 -25.71 -18.47 -4.34
N GLY A 68 -27.02 -18.31 -4.10
CA GLY A 68 -27.76 -17.09 -4.40
C GLY A 68 -27.18 -15.87 -3.67
N PHE A 69 -27.00 -15.98 -2.35
CA PHE A 69 -26.37 -14.95 -1.54
C PHE A 69 -24.97 -14.57 -2.04
N ARG A 70 -24.13 -15.55 -2.39
CA ARG A 70 -22.78 -15.30 -2.95
C ARG A 70 -22.84 -14.53 -4.26
N THR A 71 -23.81 -14.86 -5.10
CA THR A 71 -24.04 -14.18 -6.38
C THR A 71 -24.42 -12.71 -6.15
N GLU A 72 -25.38 -12.45 -5.26
CA GLU A 72 -25.80 -11.09 -4.91
C GLU A 72 -24.66 -10.26 -4.29
N VAL A 73 -23.84 -10.87 -3.42
CA VAL A 73 -22.63 -10.24 -2.87
C VAL A 73 -21.61 -9.92 -3.97
N ALA A 74 -21.43 -10.81 -4.94
CA ALA A 74 -20.52 -10.58 -6.06
C ALA A 74 -21.01 -9.43 -6.97
N GLU A 75 -22.32 -9.36 -7.23
CA GLU A 75 -22.97 -8.29 -7.98
C GLU A 75 -22.85 -6.95 -7.26
N LEU A 76 -23.15 -6.88 -5.96
CA LEU A 76 -22.99 -5.67 -5.16
C LEU A 76 -21.55 -5.13 -5.22
N ASN A 77 -20.56 -6.03 -5.07
CA ASN A 77 -19.16 -5.65 -5.17
C ASN A 77 -18.74 -5.25 -6.60
N ALA A 78 -19.34 -5.85 -7.63
CA ALA A 78 -19.12 -5.46 -9.02
C ALA A 78 -19.71 -4.06 -9.31
N ASN A 79 -20.92 -3.79 -8.83
CA ASN A 79 -21.55 -2.47 -8.93
C ASN A 79 -20.72 -1.41 -8.21
N PHE A 80 -20.25 -1.70 -6.99
CA PHE A 80 -19.35 -0.79 -6.28
C PHE A 80 -18.07 -0.53 -7.09
N ARG A 81 -17.44 -1.56 -7.67
CA ARG A 81 -16.27 -1.36 -8.54
C ARG A 81 -16.59 -0.53 -9.79
N GLN A 82 -17.77 -0.72 -10.39
CA GLN A 82 -18.19 0.06 -11.55
C GLN A 82 -18.47 1.52 -11.19
N GLU A 83 -19.19 1.79 -10.09
CA GLU A 83 -19.45 3.14 -9.60
C GLU A 83 -18.15 3.85 -9.21
N MET A 84 -17.21 3.14 -8.59
CA MET A 84 -15.85 3.62 -8.33
C MET A 84 -15.13 3.99 -9.64
N SER A 85 -15.23 3.14 -10.67
CA SER A 85 -14.64 3.38 -11.98
C SER A 85 -15.28 4.57 -12.70
N ASP A 86 -16.62 4.70 -12.65
CA ASP A 86 -17.36 5.78 -13.28
C ASP A 86 -17.06 7.11 -12.59
N LEU A 87 -16.95 7.11 -11.27
CA LEU A 87 -16.55 8.27 -10.48
C LEU A 87 -15.12 8.71 -10.83
N VAL A 88 -14.19 7.76 -10.98
CA VAL A 88 -12.83 8.03 -11.46
C VAL A 88 -12.85 8.58 -12.89
N ALA A 89 -13.72 8.07 -13.78
CA ALA A 89 -13.85 8.57 -15.15
C ALA A 89 -14.53 9.95 -15.24
N GLU A 90 -15.45 10.28 -14.33
CA GLU A 90 -16.07 11.61 -14.19
C GLU A 90 -15.01 12.64 -13.80
N ILE A 91 -14.17 12.34 -12.81
CA ILE A 91 -13.01 13.16 -12.41
C ILE A 91 -12.08 13.40 -13.61
N GLN A 92 -11.79 12.36 -14.39
CA GLN A 92 -10.94 12.48 -15.58
C GLN A 92 -11.53 13.42 -16.65
N LYS A 93 -12.86 13.60 -16.70
CA LYS A 93 -13.55 14.47 -17.66
C LYS A 93 -13.75 15.90 -17.15
N THR A 94 -14.09 16.07 -15.88
CA THR A 94 -14.47 17.38 -15.31
C THR A 94 -13.31 18.07 -14.59
N GLY A 95 -12.31 17.31 -14.11
CA GLY A 95 -11.23 17.80 -13.25
C GLY A 95 -11.69 18.16 -11.82
N ASP A 96 -12.95 17.88 -11.47
CA ASP A 96 -13.53 18.20 -10.16
C ASP A 96 -13.33 17.02 -9.19
N HIS A 97 -12.37 17.16 -8.28
CA HIS A 97 -12.03 16.16 -7.25
C HIS A 97 -12.92 16.26 -6.00
N SER A 98 -13.64 17.38 -5.81
CA SER A 98 -14.51 17.60 -4.66
C SER A 98 -15.71 16.64 -4.70
N ALA A 99 -16.25 16.36 -5.89
CA ALA A 99 -17.30 15.38 -6.11
C ALA A 99 -16.88 13.93 -5.75
N PHE A 100 -15.59 13.60 -5.84
CA PHE A 100 -15.08 12.27 -5.46
C PHE A 100 -15.11 12.08 -3.95
N ILE A 101 -14.53 13.02 -3.19
CA ILE A 101 -14.48 12.92 -1.73
C ILE A 101 -15.88 12.95 -1.13
N GLU A 102 -16.78 13.78 -1.67
CA GLU A 102 -18.17 13.85 -1.26
C GLU A 102 -18.92 12.52 -1.51
N LYS A 103 -18.68 11.85 -2.64
CA LYS A 103 -19.37 10.60 -3.01
C LYS A 103 -18.72 9.35 -2.41
N MET A 104 -17.42 9.34 -2.14
CA MET A 104 -16.66 8.17 -1.67
C MET A 104 -17.12 7.62 -0.32
N GLY A 105 -17.30 8.50 0.67
CA GLY A 105 -17.81 8.11 1.99
C GLY A 105 -19.19 7.46 1.91
N PRO A 106 -20.18 8.13 1.29
CA PRO A 106 -21.50 7.57 1.03
C PRO A 106 -21.46 6.25 0.24
N LEU A 107 -20.61 6.11 -0.77
CA LEU A 107 -20.46 4.88 -1.56
C LEU A 107 -19.95 3.70 -0.72
N ARG A 108 -18.88 3.90 0.06
CA ARG A 108 -18.37 2.86 0.97
C ARG A 108 -19.41 2.49 2.03
N LYS A 109 -20.12 3.49 2.56
CA LYS A 109 -21.21 3.27 3.51
C LYS A 109 -22.35 2.47 2.88
N ALA A 110 -22.78 2.83 1.67
CA ALA A 110 -23.81 2.13 0.93
C ALA A 110 -23.42 0.67 0.65
N ARG A 111 -22.18 0.40 0.21
CA ARG A 111 -21.65 -0.96 0.04
C ARG A 111 -21.68 -1.75 1.34
N ASN A 112 -21.16 -1.17 2.43
CA ASN A 112 -21.09 -1.87 3.71
C ASN A 112 -22.50 -2.16 4.27
N SER A 113 -23.43 -1.21 4.18
CA SER A 113 -24.83 -1.40 4.55
C SER A 113 -25.54 -2.41 3.62
N GLY A 114 -25.17 -2.46 2.34
CA GLY A 114 -25.67 -3.46 1.40
C GLY A 114 -25.21 -4.87 1.77
N LEU A 115 -23.92 -5.06 2.09
CA LEU A 115 -23.38 -6.33 2.56
C LEU A 115 -24.03 -6.78 3.86
N GLU A 116 -24.26 -5.83 4.79
CA GLU A 116 -24.97 -6.07 6.03
C GLU A 116 -26.41 -6.54 5.78
N SER A 117 -27.14 -5.84 4.91
CA SER A 117 -28.53 -6.18 4.54
C SER A 117 -28.63 -7.54 3.85
N LEU A 118 -27.74 -7.85 2.90
CA LEU A 118 -27.71 -9.14 2.21
C LEU A 118 -27.47 -10.27 3.19
N ARG A 119 -26.51 -10.09 4.10
CA ARG A 119 -26.20 -11.07 5.14
C ARG A 119 -27.39 -11.30 6.06
N ASP A 120 -28.01 -10.24 6.55
CA ASP A 120 -29.11 -10.34 7.50
C ASP A 120 -30.36 -10.95 6.83
N THR A 121 -30.58 -10.68 5.55
CA THR A 121 -31.60 -11.33 4.73
C THR A 121 -31.32 -12.83 4.59
N PHE A 122 -30.12 -13.20 4.13
CA PHE A 122 -29.71 -14.59 3.99
C PHE A 122 -29.87 -15.38 5.30
N LEU A 123 -29.42 -14.83 6.43
CA LEU A 123 -29.56 -15.46 7.74
C LEU A 123 -31.03 -15.55 8.19
N GLY A 124 -31.83 -14.53 7.90
CA GLY A 124 -33.27 -14.53 8.16
C GLY A 124 -33.99 -15.63 7.38
N ASP A 125 -33.72 -15.73 6.08
CA ASP A 125 -34.31 -16.74 5.21
C ASP A 125 -33.84 -18.14 5.60
N LEU A 126 -32.55 -18.31 5.91
CA LEU A 126 -32.02 -19.57 6.41
C LEU A 126 -32.78 -20.01 7.65
N LYS A 127 -33.07 -19.09 8.58
CA LYS A 127 -33.83 -19.36 9.81
C LYS A 127 -35.28 -19.76 9.55
N LEU A 128 -35.90 -19.29 8.47
CA LEU A 128 -37.26 -19.66 8.06
C LEU A 128 -37.35 -21.09 7.52
N LEU A 129 -36.25 -21.67 7.03
CA LEU A 129 -36.20 -23.08 6.63
C LEU A 129 -36.17 -24.06 7.80
N LEU A 130 -35.84 -23.57 9.00
CA LEU A 130 -35.52 -24.42 10.13
C LEU A 130 -36.76 -24.87 10.91
N SER A 131 -36.73 -26.10 11.42
CA SER A 131 -37.69 -26.59 12.40
C SER A 131 -37.52 -25.89 13.75
N GLU A 132 -38.51 -25.97 14.64
CA GLU A 132 -38.40 -25.41 16.01
C GLU A 132 -37.19 -25.97 16.78
N GLU A 133 -36.85 -27.25 16.57
CA GLU A 133 -35.67 -27.88 17.18
C GLU A 133 -34.35 -27.29 16.64
N GLN A 134 -34.28 -27.03 15.33
CA GLN A 134 -33.11 -26.43 14.70
C GLN A 134 -32.96 -24.96 15.05
N ILE A 135 -34.07 -24.20 15.12
CA ILE A 135 -34.09 -22.81 15.60
C ILE A 135 -33.56 -22.72 17.03
N ALA A 136 -33.84 -23.71 17.88
CA ALA A 136 -33.31 -23.75 19.24
C ALA A 136 -31.77 -23.83 19.29
N ARG A 137 -31.11 -24.25 18.20
CA ARG A 137 -29.64 -24.28 18.05
C ARG A 137 -29.06 -22.99 17.46
N TRP A 138 -29.89 -22.07 16.97
CA TRP A 138 -29.46 -20.78 16.41
C TRP A 138 -28.52 -19.96 17.33
N PRO A 139 -28.68 -19.95 18.66
CA PRO A 139 -27.72 -19.27 19.54
C PRO A 139 -26.27 -19.74 19.37
N LEU A 140 -26.04 -21.00 18.95
CA LEU A 140 -24.70 -21.53 18.67
C LEU A 140 -24.11 -20.95 17.37
N ILE A 141 -24.94 -20.64 16.37
CA ILE A 141 -24.51 -19.91 15.17
C ILE A 141 -24.08 -18.49 15.55
N ASP A 142 -24.91 -17.79 16.33
CA ASP A 142 -24.60 -16.43 16.77
C ASP A 142 -23.30 -16.39 17.60
N GLN A 143 -23.08 -17.40 18.45
CA GLN A 143 -21.84 -17.60 19.19
C GLN A 143 -20.64 -17.83 18.26
N SER A 144 -20.77 -18.74 17.29
CA SER A 144 -19.71 -19.02 16.30
C SER A 144 -19.33 -17.75 15.53
N ARG A 145 -20.32 -16.96 15.10
CA ARG A 145 -20.11 -15.68 14.40
C ARG A 145 -19.40 -14.64 15.23
N ARG A 146 -19.77 -14.51 16.51
CA ARG A 146 -19.08 -13.59 17.43
C ARG A 146 -17.63 -14.00 17.62
N ARG A 147 -17.37 -15.29 17.81
CA ARG A 147 -16.02 -15.85 17.91
C ARG A 147 -15.19 -15.52 16.67
N THR A 148 -15.66 -15.86 15.48
CA THR A 148 -14.87 -15.69 14.24
C THR A 148 -14.61 -14.24 13.85
N ARG A 149 -15.47 -13.31 14.27
CA ARG A 149 -15.44 -11.91 13.79
C ARG A 149 -15.00 -10.88 14.81
N ILE A 150 -15.14 -11.17 16.10
CA ILE A 150 -14.75 -10.22 17.16
C ILE A 150 -13.44 -10.66 17.78
N GLN A 151 -13.26 -11.97 18.00
CA GLN A 151 -12.08 -12.45 18.69
C GLN A 151 -10.80 -12.15 17.89
N SER A 152 -10.82 -12.31 16.57
CA SER A 152 -9.70 -11.98 15.68
C SER A 152 -9.24 -10.53 15.79
N ASP A 153 -10.15 -9.63 16.17
CA ASP A 153 -9.93 -8.18 16.17
C ASP A 153 -9.50 -7.67 17.55
N LEU A 154 -9.27 -8.57 18.52
CA LEU A 154 -8.80 -8.20 19.85
C LEU A 154 -7.30 -7.86 19.82
N ASN A 155 -6.97 -6.67 20.32
CA ASN A 155 -5.60 -6.12 20.33
C ASN A 155 -4.72 -6.62 21.50
N VAL A 156 -5.05 -7.76 22.10
CA VAL A 156 -4.28 -8.37 23.21
C VAL A 156 -3.76 -9.73 22.77
N HIS A 157 -2.45 -9.96 22.90
CA HIS A 157 -1.80 -11.18 22.45
C HIS A 157 -2.38 -12.39 23.18
N GLY A 158 -2.74 -13.43 22.44
CA GLY A 158 -3.37 -14.63 23.00
C GLY A 158 -4.87 -14.51 23.25
N ALA A 159 -5.45 -13.32 23.34
CA ALA A 159 -6.91 -13.14 23.38
C ALA A 159 -7.55 -13.41 22.01
N ASN A 160 -6.82 -13.02 20.97
CA ASN A 160 -7.21 -13.14 19.56
C ASN A 160 -7.14 -14.56 18.98
N VAL A 161 -6.64 -15.53 19.74
CA VAL A 161 -6.55 -16.93 19.29
C VAL A 161 -7.90 -17.62 19.40
N ASP A 162 -8.46 -18.03 18.25
CA ASP A 162 -9.61 -18.95 18.20
C ASP A 162 -9.13 -20.37 18.58
N LEU A 163 -9.18 -20.69 19.87
CA LEU A 163 -8.70 -21.96 20.41
C LEU A 163 -9.46 -23.18 19.84
N ILE A 164 -10.74 -23.01 19.45
CA ILE A 164 -11.53 -24.11 18.87
C ILE A 164 -11.02 -24.40 17.46
N ALA A 165 -10.89 -23.36 16.63
CA ALA A 165 -10.35 -23.51 15.28
C ALA A 165 -8.93 -24.07 15.32
N LEU A 166 -8.08 -23.57 16.22
CA LEU A 166 -6.72 -24.05 16.41
C LEU A 166 -6.71 -25.54 16.78
N THR A 167 -7.48 -25.95 17.80
CA THR A 167 -7.54 -27.35 18.23
C THR A 167 -8.01 -28.27 17.11
N ASN A 168 -9.04 -27.88 16.36
CA ASN A 168 -9.56 -28.66 15.23
C ASN A 168 -8.57 -28.75 14.06
N SER A 169 -7.71 -27.74 13.89
CA SER A 169 -6.67 -27.74 12.84
C SER A 169 -5.41 -28.52 13.22
N THR A 170 -5.14 -28.64 14.52
CA THR A 170 -3.96 -29.34 15.04
C THR A 170 -4.22 -30.83 15.26
N LEU A 171 -5.42 -31.20 15.70
CA LEU A 171 -5.74 -32.60 16.03
C LEU A 171 -6.52 -33.26 14.90
N ASP A 172 -6.01 -34.41 14.42
CA ASP A 172 -6.72 -35.24 13.44
C ASP A 172 -8.08 -35.74 13.95
N ASN A 173 -8.19 -35.99 15.27
CA ASN A 173 -9.42 -36.42 15.92
C ASN A 173 -9.52 -35.82 17.32
N VAL A 174 -10.53 -35.00 17.56
CA VAL A 174 -10.74 -34.34 18.86
C VAL A 174 -11.45 -35.30 19.83
N PRO A 175 -10.84 -35.66 20.98
CA PRO A 175 -11.49 -36.52 21.96
C PRO A 175 -12.79 -35.91 22.51
N GLY A 176 -13.78 -36.73 22.84
CA GLY A 176 -15.04 -36.25 23.42
C GLY A 176 -14.84 -35.42 24.71
N THR A 177 -13.88 -35.80 25.56
CA THR A 177 -13.52 -35.04 26.77
C THR A 177 -12.92 -33.67 26.47
N VAL A 178 -12.23 -33.51 25.34
CA VAL A 178 -11.74 -32.22 24.84
C VAL A 178 -12.91 -31.39 24.30
N SER A 179 -13.80 -32.01 23.52
CA SER A 179 -15.01 -31.35 22.99
C SER A 179 -15.86 -30.73 24.11
N GLU A 180 -16.10 -31.46 25.21
CA GLU A 180 -16.86 -30.94 26.36
C GLU A 180 -16.23 -29.69 27.01
N LYS A 181 -14.90 -29.62 27.04
CA LYS A 181 -14.17 -28.46 27.54
C LYS A 181 -14.24 -27.29 26.57
N LEU A 182 -14.13 -27.56 25.26
CA LEU A 182 -14.28 -26.55 24.21
C LEU A 182 -15.71 -25.97 24.19
N ASP A 183 -16.75 -26.77 24.45
CA ASP A 183 -18.13 -26.29 24.59
C ASP A 183 -18.32 -25.38 25.81
N THR A 184 -17.65 -25.71 26.91
CA THR A 184 -17.64 -24.87 28.12
C THR A 184 -16.88 -23.57 27.88
N TYR A 185 -15.74 -23.65 27.21
CA TYR A 185 -14.97 -22.50 26.75
C TYR A 185 -15.79 -21.58 25.84
N ALA A 186 -16.45 -22.12 24.82
CA ALA A 186 -17.27 -21.36 23.88
C ALA A 186 -18.32 -20.52 24.60
N ARG A 187 -19.03 -21.11 25.58
CA ARG A 187 -20.07 -20.40 26.36
C ARG A 187 -19.50 -19.27 27.22
N ASN A 188 -18.33 -19.48 27.83
CA ASN A 188 -17.68 -18.44 28.61
C ASN A 188 -17.16 -17.30 27.72
N LEU A 189 -16.53 -17.66 26.60
CA LEU A 189 -16.03 -16.71 25.61
C LEU A 189 -17.18 -15.85 25.05
N ASP A 190 -18.30 -16.47 24.70
CA ASP A 190 -19.46 -15.76 24.15
C ASP A 190 -19.96 -14.65 25.09
N ARG A 191 -20.05 -14.95 26.39
CA ARG A 191 -20.44 -13.97 27.40
C ARG A 191 -19.47 -12.78 27.46
N MET A 192 -18.17 -13.04 27.32
CA MET A 192 -17.13 -12.00 27.39
C MET A 192 -17.11 -11.15 26.11
N LEU A 193 -17.26 -11.79 24.94
CA LEU A 193 -17.41 -11.08 23.67
C LEU A 193 -18.66 -10.21 23.64
N LEU A 194 -19.76 -10.63 24.27
CA LEU A 194 -20.96 -9.80 24.41
C LEU A 194 -20.73 -8.55 25.27
N ASP A 195 -19.96 -8.64 26.35
CA ASP A 195 -19.58 -7.47 27.18
C ASP A 195 -18.59 -6.56 26.43
N TYR A 196 -17.66 -7.15 25.66
CA TYR A 196 -16.74 -6.42 24.80
C TYR A 196 -17.50 -5.58 23.77
N VAL A 197 -18.42 -6.21 23.01
CA VAL A 197 -19.23 -5.52 22.00
C VAL A 197 -20.08 -4.43 22.62
N GLU A 198 -20.72 -4.69 23.75
CA GLU A 198 -21.51 -3.66 24.44
C GLU A 198 -20.67 -2.46 24.88
N THR A 199 -19.46 -2.70 25.38
CA THR A 199 -18.53 -1.65 25.82
C THR A 199 -18.00 -0.87 24.61
N ARG A 200 -17.67 -1.55 23.51
CA ARG A 200 -17.20 -0.94 22.25
C ARG A 200 -18.31 -0.10 21.61
N ASP A 201 -19.54 -0.57 21.62
CA ASP A 201 -20.67 0.18 21.05
C ASP A 201 -20.93 1.47 21.85
N LYS A 202 -20.85 1.44 23.19
CA LYS A 202 -20.89 2.64 24.04
C LYS A 202 -19.76 3.63 23.70
N GLN A 203 -18.55 3.12 23.46
CA GLN A 203 -17.40 3.93 23.05
C GLN A 203 -17.64 4.59 21.67
N ARG A 204 -18.22 3.86 20.71
CA ARG A 204 -18.54 4.38 19.37
C ARG A 204 -19.69 5.39 19.38
N GLU A 205 -20.73 5.16 20.19
CA GLU A 205 -21.81 6.13 20.39
C GLU A 205 -21.30 7.45 20.98
N GLY A 206 -20.32 7.37 21.89
CA GLY A 206 -19.61 8.55 22.42
C GLY A 206 -18.85 9.34 21.35
N LEU A 207 -18.26 8.66 20.37
CA LEU A 207 -17.51 9.26 19.26
C LEU A 207 -18.39 9.85 18.15
N GLN A 208 -19.61 9.33 17.94
CA GLN A 208 -20.53 9.82 16.90
C GLN A 208 -21.16 11.18 17.24
N PHE A 209 -21.05 11.63 18.49
CA PHE A 209 -21.55 12.91 18.94
C PHE A 209 -20.40 13.81 19.45
N ARG A 210 -19.88 14.67 18.55
CA ARG A 210 -19.43 16.08 18.77
C ARG A 210 -17.96 16.39 18.42
N MET A 211 -17.79 17.57 17.81
CA MET A 211 -16.51 18.21 17.46
C MET A 211 -15.80 18.89 18.64
N ASP A 212 -16.39 18.91 19.84
CA ASP A 212 -15.80 19.47 21.07
C ASP A 212 -15.94 18.42 22.19
N ILE A 213 -14.85 17.73 22.52
CA ILE A 213 -14.77 16.75 23.63
C ILE A 213 -14.19 17.46 24.86
N ASP A 214 -14.93 17.46 25.97
CA ASP A 214 -14.45 18.02 27.25
C ASP A 214 -13.62 17.00 28.08
N GLU A 215 -12.92 17.47 29.12
CA GLU A 215 -12.06 16.61 29.97
C GLU A 215 -12.83 15.44 30.61
N GLU A 216 -14.09 15.64 31.00
CA GLU A 216 -14.95 14.59 31.59
C GLU A 216 -15.29 13.51 30.56
N GLN A 217 -15.48 13.88 29.30
CA GLN A 217 -15.69 12.95 28.19
C GLN A 217 -14.40 12.22 27.80
N GLN A 218 -13.24 12.89 27.85
CA GLN A 218 -11.95 12.23 27.64
C GLN A 218 -11.67 11.17 28.72
N GLU A 219 -11.98 11.47 29.99
CA GLU A 219 -11.87 10.52 31.10
C GLU A 219 -12.78 9.29 30.88
N LYS A 220 -14.05 9.50 30.52
CA LYS A 220 -14.97 8.40 30.18
C LYS A 220 -14.50 7.54 29.01
N MET A 221 -13.85 8.14 28.01
CA MET A 221 -13.29 7.42 26.87
C MET A 221 -12.07 6.58 27.25
N ARG A 222 -11.23 7.08 28.17
CA ARG A 222 -10.13 6.30 28.76
C ARG A 222 -10.68 5.12 29.56
N ASP A 223 -11.65 5.33 30.43
CA ASP A 223 -12.31 4.27 31.21
C ASP A 223 -12.89 3.16 30.32
N LEU A 224 -13.57 3.52 29.22
CA LEU A 224 -14.10 2.54 28.27
C LEU A 224 -12.99 1.78 27.54
N SER A 225 -11.87 2.45 27.23
CA SER A 225 -10.71 1.82 26.58
C SER A 225 -10.02 0.83 27.52
N ASP A 226 -9.84 1.22 28.79
CA ASP A 226 -9.30 0.33 29.83
C ASP A 226 -10.22 -0.87 30.05
N LYS A 227 -11.55 -0.66 30.10
CA LYS A 227 -12.50 -1.76 30.23
C LYS A 227 -12.43 -2.73 29.04
N LEU A 228 -12.28 -2.25 27.81
CA LEU A 228 -12.10 -3.11 26.63
C LEU A 228 -10.81 -3.95 26.72
N ARG A 229 -9.74 -3.34 27.22
CA ARG A 229 -8.46 -4.01 27.48
C ARG A 229 -8.59 -5.08 28.56
N GLU A 230 -9.24 -4.77 29.69
CA GLU A 230 -9.52 -5.72 30.77
C GLU A 230 -10.30 -6.95 30.26
N ILE A 231 -11.38 -6.74 29.49
CA ILE A 231 -12.15 -7.85 28.91
C ILE A 231 -11.26 -8.72 28.01
N SER A 232 -10.37 -8.10 27.23
CA SER A 232 -9.45 -8.81 26.33
C SER A 232 -8.41 -9.62 27.12
N ILE A 233 -7.89 -9.09 28.23
CA ILE A 233 -6.98 -9.81 29.15
C ILE A 233 -7.70 -10.99 29.82
N ASP A 234 -8.96 -10.83 30.19
CA ASP A 234 -9.76 -11.92 30.73
C ASP A 234 -9.97 -13.01 29.67
N ILE A 235 -10.22 -12.65 28.40
CA ILE A 235 -10.35 -13.61 27.28
C ILE A 235 -9.04 -14.39 27.10
N ARG A 236 -7.89 -13.72 27.13
CA ARG A 236 -6.57 -14.37 27.13
C ARG A 236 -6.43 -15.36 28.29
N SER A 237 -6.84 -14.96 29.49
CA SER A 237 -6.81 -15.83 30.68
C SER A 237 -7.73 -17.05 30.54
N LEU A 238 -8.89 -16.90 29.90
CA LEU A 238 -9.80 -17.98 29.55
C LEU A 238 -9.16 -18.94 28.54
N ASN A 239 -8.50 -18.42 27.50
CA ASN A 239 -7.75 -19.20 26.51
C ASN A 239 -6.66 -20.03 27.20
N ASP A 240 -5.80 -19.39 27.99
CA ASP A 240 -4.68 -20.05 28.69
C ASP A 240 -5.18 -21.16 29.64
N ARG A 241 -6.26 -20.90 30.39
CA ARG A 241 -6.84 -21.89 31.29
C ARG A 241 -7.44 -23.07 30.52
N THR A 242 -8.13 -22.80 29.42
CA THR A 242 -8.77 -23.84 28.61
C THR A 242 -7.74 -24.70 27.94
N LEU A 243 -6.70 -24.11 27.35
CA LEU A 243 -5.57 -24.83 26.77
C LEU A 243 -4.99 -25.82 27.78
N ARG A 244 -4.68 -25.38 29.01
CA ARG A 244 -4.18 -26.26 30.08
C ARG A 244 -5.09 -27.44 30.38
N LEU A 245 -6.41 -27.25 30.32
CA LEU A 245 -7.39 -28.31 30.57
C LEU A 245 -7.55 -29.25 29.38
N VAL A 246 -7.38 -28.76 28.16
CA VAL A 246 -7.42 -29.56 26.93
C VAL A 246 -6.16 -30.42 26.86
N THR A 247 -4.99 -29.84 27.05
CA THR A 247 -3.69 -30.52 26.97
C THR A 247 -3.52 -31.65 27.98
N THR A 248 -4.27 -31.66 29.09
CA THR A 248 -4.27 -32.76 30.07
C THR A 248 -5.05 -34.00 29.63
N GLU A 249 -5.92 -33.87 28.62
CA GLU A 249 -6.70 -34.99 28.07
C GLU A 249 -6.05 -35.60 26.83
N LEU A 250 -5.01 -34.94 26.31
CA LEU A 250 -4.28 -35.36 25.12
C LEU A 250 -3.09 -36.23 25.48
N ASN A 251 -2.61 -37.00 24.50
CA ASN A 251 -1.33 -37.69 24.65
C ASN A 251 -0.17 -36.67 24.61
N ALA A 252 1.05 -37.11 24.97
CA ALA A 252 2.18 -36.20 25.10
C ALA A 252 2.54 -35.46 23.79
N GLU A 253 2.43 -36.12 22.64
CA GLU A 253 2.74 -35.56 21.33
C GLU A 253 1.70 -34.53 20.90
N GLU A 254 0.41 -34.88 20.96
CA GLU A 254 -0.72 -33.98 20.67
C GLU A 254 -0.73 -32.76 21.60
N SER A 255 -0.40 -32.97 22.87
CA SER A 255 -0.33 -31.93 23.90
C SER A 255 0.78 -30.92 23.60
N GLU A 256 1.96 -31.41 23.18
CA GLU A 256 3.09 -30.59 22.77
C GLU A 256 2.79 -29.82 21.48
N GLU A 257 2.21 -30.49 20.48
CA GLU A 257 1.87 -29.89 19.19
C GLU A 257 0.85 -28.76 19.34
N LEU A 258 -0.24 -28.99 20.08
CA LEU A 258 -1.25 -27.97 20.35
C LEU A 258 -0.69 -26.80 21.18
N THR A 259 0.18 -27.08 22.15
CA THR A 259 0.81 -26.03 22.96
C THR A 259 1.72 -25.15 22.10
N ASN A 260 2.49 -25.74 21.18
CA ASN A 260 3.37 -25.01 20.27
C ASN A 260 2.56 -24.20 19.25
N ALA A 261 1.51 -24.77 18.68
CA ALA A 261 0.59 -24.08 17.76
C ALA A 261 -0.06 -22.87 18.45
N PHE A 262 -0.50 -23.02 19.71
CA PHE A 262 -1.08 -21.93 20.49
C PHE A 262 -0.07 -20.81 20.74
N LYS A 263 1.15 -21.16 21.16
CA LYS A 263 2.22 -20.19 21.40
C LYS A 263 2.57 -19.39 20.15
N LEU A 264 2.67 -20.05 18.99
CA LEU A 264 2.94 -19.40 17.71
C LEU A 264 1.80 -18.47 17.30
N ALA A 265 0.54 -18.90 17.47
CA ALA A 265 -0.63 -18.07 17.16
C ALA A 265 -0.77 -16.87 18.12
N ALA A 266 -0.48 -17.07 19.40
CA ALA A 266 -0.64 -16.06 20.44
C ALA A 266 0.50 -15.02 20.45
N PHE A 267 1.73 -15.46 20.20
CA PHE A 267 2.94 -14.64 20.25
C PHE A 267 3.89 -14.99 19.08
N PRO A 268 3.50 -14.69 17.83
CA PRO A 268 4.30 -15.01 16.66
C PRO A 268 5.70 -14.38 16.72
N GLN A 269 5.83 -13.19 17.28
CA GLN A 269 7.11 -12.50 17.47
C GLN A 269 8.07 -13.22 18.43
N VAL A 270 7.56 -14.07 19.33
CA VAL A 270 8.36 -14.78 20.34
C VAL A 270 8.71 -16.20 19.89
N TYR A 271 7.76 -16.88 19.24
CA TYR A 271 7.84 -18.33 19.00
C TYR A 271 8.05 -18.72 17.53
N THR A 272 8.14 -17.77 16.61
CA THR A 272 8.63 -18.06 15.26
C THR A 272 10.09 -18.52 15.34
N PRO A 273 10.48 -19.64 14.69
CA PRO A 273 11.86 -20.13 14.72
C PRO A 273 12.87 -19.07 14.27
N SER A 274 13.93 -18.87 15.06
CA SER A 274 14.99 -17.93 14.69
C SER A 274 15.84 -18.52 13.57
N TYR A 275 16.72 -17.70 13.00
CA TYR A 275 17.73 -18.24 12.08
C TYR A 275 18.59 -19.32 12.73
N THR A 276 19.00 -19.12 13.98
CA THR A 276 19.83 -20.08 14.72
C THR A 276 19.12 -21.43 14.84
N ASP A 277 17.80 -21.43 15.09
CA ASP A 277 16.98 -22.65 15.09
C ASP A 277 17.06 -23.38 13.74
N ASN A 278 16.83 -22.65 12.65
CA ASN A 278 16.89 -23.19 11.28
C ASN A 278 18.31 -23.67 10.89
N ALA A 279 19.34 -22.95 11.31
CA ALA A 279 20.74 -23.29 11.04
C ALA A 279 21.17 -24.57 11.75
N LEU A 280 20.78 -24.75 13.02
CA LEU A 280 21.01 -25.98 13.77
C LEU A 280 20.28 -27.18 13.14
N GLU A 281 19.02 -26.99 12.73
CA GLU A 281 18.25 -28.04 12.06
C GLU A 281 18.87 -28.44 10.71
N SER A 282 19.28 -27.46 9.91
CA SER A 282 19.98 -27.70 8.64
C SER A 282 21.30 -28.44 8.86
N ALA A 283 22.12 -28.01 9.83
CA ALA A 283 23.38 -28.66 10.18
C ALA A 283 23.18 -30.14 10.52
N LEU A 284 22.17 -30.47 11.34
CA LEU A 284 21.88 -31.85 11.72
C LEU A 284 21.48 -32.76 10.54
N ARG A 285 21.00 -32.19 9.44
CA ARG A 285 20.62 -32.91 8.21
C ARG A 285 21.80 -33.11 7.24
N MET A 286 22.95 -32.48 7.48
CA MET A 286 24.11 -32.59 6.60
C MET A 286 24.69 -34.00 6.60
N GLY A 287 24.77 -34.60 5.42
CA GLY A 287 25.40 -35.91 5.21
C GLY A 287 26.92 -35.90 5.32
N SER A 288 27.54 -34.71 5.26
CA SER A 288 28.99 -34.49 5.26
C SER A 288 29.62 -34.42 6.66
N LEU A 289 28.82 -34.48 7.74
CA LEU A 289 29.32 -34.45 9.12
C LEU A 289 29.95 -35.79 9.52
N ASP A 290 31.09 -35.73 10.22
CA ASP A 290 31.58 -36.88 10.96
C ASP A 290 30.76 -37.14 12.24
N ASP A 291 30.94 -38.32 12.85
CA ASP A 291 30.17 -38.73 14.02
C ASP A 291 30.40 -37.83 15.24
N THR A 292 31.60 -37.26 15.38
CA THR A 292 31.94 -36.36 16.49
C THR A 292 31.27 -35.00 16.31
N GLN A 293 31.34 -34.42 15.10
CA GLN A 293 30.65 -33.19 14.74
C GLN A 293 29.14 -33.35 14.94
N ARG A 294 28.56 -34.46 14.48
CA ARG A 294 27.13 -34.73 14.61
C ARG A 294 26.68 -34.79 16.08
N ASP A 295 27.46 -35.44 16.93
CA ASP A 295 27.16 -35.51 18.37
C ASP A 295 27.33 -34.15 19.08
N GLN A 296 28.35 -33.37 18.69
CA GLN A 296 28.56 -32.02 19.21
C GLN A 296 27.43 -31.05 18.80
N ILE A 297 27.01 -31.08 17.54
CA ILE A 297 25.91 -30.25 17.02
C ILE A 297 24.58 -30.67 17.65
N ARG A 298 24.33 -31.98 17.83
CA ARG A 298 23.12 -32.46 18.53
C ARG A 298 23.08 -32.00 19.98
N SER A 299 24.23 -32.03 20.67
CA SER A 299 24.36 -31.51 22.03
C SER A 299 24.12 -29.99 22.09
N LEU A 300 24.68 -29.24 21.14
CA LEU A 300 24.49 -27.80 21.01
C LEU A 300 23.03 -27.44 20.75
N ALA A 301 22.37 -28.11 19.79
CA ALA A 301 20.95 -27.90 19.48
C ALA A 301 20.05 -28.18 20.69
N GLY A 302 20.33 -29.26 21.43
CA GLY A 302 19.60 -29.56 22.67
C GLY A 302 19.82 -28.51 23.76
N ALA A 303 21.03 -27.96 23.90
CA ALA A 303 21.31 -26.89 24.85
C ALA A 303 20.66 -25.54 24.45
N HIS A 304 20.68 -25.24 23.15
CA HIS A 304 20.02 -24.08 22.56
C HIS A 304 18.51 -24.12 22.81
N SER A 305 17.84 -25.19 22.38
CA SER A 305 16.39 -25.35 22.54
C SER A 305 15.93 -25.14 23.99
N ARG A 306 16.66 -25.65 24.99
CA ARG A 306 16.35 -25.43 26.41
C ARG A 306 16.52 -23.96 26.84
N THR A 307 17.59 -23.31 26.41
CA THR A 307 17.91 -21.94 26.83
C THR A 307 17.03 -20.92 26.11
N ALA A 308 16.88 -21.06 24.79
CA ALA A 308 15.94 -20.32 23.96
C ALA A 308 14.50 -20.45 24.50
N GLY A 309 14.04 -21.65 24.86
CA GLY A 309 12.72 -21.85 25.47
C GLY A 309 12.52 -21.06 26.76
N ASN A 310 13.54 -20.99 27.64
CA ASN A 310 13.48 -20.19 28.86
C ASN A 310 13.46 -18.68 28.58
N LEU A 311 14.21 -18.22 27.57
CA LEU A 311 14.25 -16.82 27.15
C LEU A 311 12.94 -16.39 26.48
N ASN A 312 12.38 -17.22 25.60
CA ASN A 312 11.06 -17.02 24.99
C ASN A 312 9.98 -16.94 26.07
N THR A 313 10.04 -17.78 27.11
CA THR A 313 9.11 -17.70 28.25
C THR A 313 9.23 -16.38 29.03
N ARG A 314 10.44 -15.80 29.11
CA ARG A 314 10.66 -14.48 29.72
C ARG A 314 10.12 -13.36 28.84
N TRP A 315 10.36 -13.44 27.53
CA TRP A 315 9.87 -12.48 26.55
C TRP A 315 8.34 -12.47 26.50
N GLU A 316 7.70 -13.63 26.42
CA GLU A 316 6.24 -13.74 26.51
C GLU A 316 5.70 -13.08 27.79
N ARG A 317 6.34 -13.31 28.93
CA ARG A 317 5.94 -12.68 30.20
C ARG A 317 6.02 -11.16 30.13
N ALA A 318 7.13 -10.61 29.64
CA ALA A 318 7.30 -9.17 29.52
C ALA A 318 6.24 -8.53 28.60
N VAL A 319 5.91 -9.17 27.48
CA VAL A 319 4.82 -8.72 26.59
C VAL A 319 3.48 -8.73 27.33
N ARG A 320 3.17 -9.79 28.09
CA ARG A 320 1.92 -9.87 28.85
C ARG A 320 1.83 -8.78 29.92
N GLU A 321 2.91 -8.54 30.66
CA GLU A 321 3.00 -7.51 31.70
C GLU A 321 2.80 -6.10 31.11
N SER A 322 3.45 -5.79 29.97
CA SER A 322 3.26 -4.50 29.28
C SER A 322 1.81 -4.24 28.86
N GLN A 323 1.06 -5.28 28.51
CA GLN A 323 -0.35 -5.19 28.13
C GLN A 323 -1.31 -5.05 29.33
N GLU A 324 -0.85 -5.40 30.53
CA GLU A 324 -1.63 -5.34 31.77
C GLU A 324 -1.56 -3.94 32.44
N GLU A 325 -0.57 -3.12 32.09
CA GLU A 325 -0.42 -1.77 32.64
C GLU A 325 -1.51 -0.78 32.16
N PRO A 326 -2.13 0.01 33.07
CA PRO A 326 -3.05 1.09 32.70
C PRO A 326 -2.38 2.17 31.88
N GLY A 327 -3.00 2.58 30.76
CA GLY A 327 -2.46 3.60 29.87
C GLY A 327 -1.49 3.09 28.80
N SER A 328 -1.11 1.81 28.82
CA SER A 328 -0.40 1.17 27.69
C SER A 328 -1.29 1.24 26.45
N GLY A 329 -0.81 1.86 25.38
CA GLY A 329 -1.59 1.97 24.15
C GLY A 329 -1.93 0.59 23.58
N MET A 330 -3.07 0.50 22.90
CA MET A 330 -3.47 -0.73 22.21
C MET A 330 -2.42 -1.08 21.15
N PHE A 331 -1.86 -2.29 21.25
CA PHE A 331 -0.98 -2.85 20.22
C PHE A 331 -1.81 -3.12 18.96
N PHE A 332 -1.51 -2.42 17.87
CA PHE A 332 -2.09 -2.74 16.57
C PHE A 332 -1.20 -3.77 15.90
N SER A 333 -1.77 -4.95 15.59
CA SER A 333 -1.13 -5.87 14.67
C SER A 333 -1.34 -5.36 13.24
N GLY A 334 -0.28 -4.87 12.62
CA GLY A 334 -0.28 -4.55 11.20
C GLY A 334 -0.40 -5.82 10.35
N PRO A 335 -0.82 -5.72 9.06
CA PRO A 335 -0.76 -6.83 8.12
C PRO A 335 0.72 -7.12 7.80
N GLY A 336 1.37 -7.91 8.66
CA GLY A 336 2.80 -8.20 8.57
C GLY A 336 3.42 -8.85 9.82
N GLY A 337 2.71 -8.90 10.96
CA GLY A 337 3.26 -9.53 12.17
C GLY A 337 4.30 -8.68 12.91
N GLU A 338 4.53 -7.44 12.50
CA GLU A 338 5.25 -6.46 13.31
C GLU A 338 4.31 -5.95 14.41
N ALA A 339 4.69 -6.22 15.66
CA ALA A 339 4.06 -5.62 16.82
C ALA A 339 4.45 -4.14 16.87
N ILE A 340 3.55 -3.26 16.44
CA ILE A 340 3.71 -1.82 16.64
C ILE A 340 3.16 -1.50 18.03
N GLU A 341 4.07 -1.31 18.98
CA GLU A 341 3.79 -0.74 20.28
C GLU A 341 3.46 0.75 20.07
N ILE A 342 2.17 1.13 20.11
CA ILE A 342 1.79 2.54 20.18
C ILE A 342 1.92 2.94 21.65
N VAL A 343 3.12 3.30 22.09
CA VAL A 343 3.24 4.14 23.28
C VAL A 343 2.93 5.56 22.83
N VAL A 344 1.75 6.10 23.21
CA VAL A 344 1.56 7.55 23.21
C VAL A 344 2.33 8.08 24.41
N GLU A 345 3.64 8.20 24.28
CA GLU A 345 4.47 8.93 25.22
C GLU A 345 4.87 10.24 24.57
N MET A 346 4.45 11.32 25.21
CA MET A 346 4.97 12.65 24.94
C MET A 346 6.45 12.63 25.34
N ASP A 347 7.35 12.56 24.36
CA ASP A 347 8.78 12.76 24.60
C ASP A 347 9.00 14.17 25.16
N ILE A 348 9.29 14.22 26.45
CA ILE A 348 9.88 15.38 27.10
C ILE A 348 11.38 15.24 26.84
N GLU A 349 11.93 16.07 25.95
CA GLU A 349 13.37 16.06 25.62
C GLU A 349 14.25 16.08 26.88
N GLY A 350 15.08 15.03 27.08
CA GLY A 350 16.31 15.13 27.87
C GLY A 350 16.65 14.04 28.90
N GLU A 351 15.86 12.97 29.09
CA GLU A 351 16.23 11.88 30.01
C GLU A 351 16.47 10.55 29.27
N GLU A 352 17.61 9.89 29.53
CA GLU A 352 17.85 8.50 29.11
C GLU A 352 16.78 7.60 29.74
N ARG A 353 15.84 7.12 28.94
CA ARG A 353 14.81 6.17 29.39
C ARG A 353 15.46 4.80 29.62
N GLU A 354 15.17 4.19 30.78
CA GLU A 354 15.57 2.79 31.01
C GLU A 354 14.84 1.87 30.03
N PRO A 355 15.53 0.87 29.43
CA PRO A 355 14.88 -0.10 28.55
C PRO A 355 13.73 -0.82 29.25
N SER A 356 12.63 -1.00 28.54
CA SER A 356 11.49 -1.80 28.97
C SER A 356 11.90 -3.26 29.19
N ASP A 357 11.10 -4.00 29.96
CA ASP A 357 11.37 -5.41 30.18
C ASP A 357 11.18 -6.26 28.90
N VAL A 358 10.39 -5.76 27.93
CA VAL A 358 10.27 -6.36 26.59
C VAL A 358 11.59 -6.23 25.83
N GLU A 359 12.17 -5.02 25.77
CA GLU A 359 13.45 -4.76 25.11
C GLU A 359 14.60 -5.58 25.73
N LYS A 360 14.64 -5.67 27.07
CA LYS A 360 15.62 -6.50 27.79
C LYS A 360 15.48 -7.98 27.42
N ALA A 361 14.25 -8.48 27.26
CA ALA A 361 14.01 -9.87 26.91
C ALA A 361 14.40 -10.19 25.47
N ILE A 362 14.13 -9.28 24.53
CA ILE A 362 14.58 -9.35 23.13
C ILE A 362 16.11 -9.43 23.09
N ALA A 363 16.79 -8.48 23.72
CA ALA A 363 18.25 -8.41 23.74
C ALA A 363 18.87 -9.71 24.29
N ALA A 364 18.32 -10.26 25.38
CA ALA A 364 18.81 -11.51 25.96
C ALA A 364 18.60 -12.73 25.03
N ARG A 365 17.51 -12.78 24.26
CA ARG A 365 17.25 -13.83 23.27
C ARG A 365 18.22 -13.75 22.10
N THR A 366 18.45 -12.55 21.58
CA THR A 366 19.39 -12.27 20.48
C THR A 366 20.83 -12.62 20.87
N GLU A 367 21.29 -12.17 22.05
CA GLU A 367 22.64 -12.49 22.55
C GLU A 367 22.86 -14.02 22.69
N HIS A 368 21.81 -14.76 23.07
CA HIS A 368 21.90 -16.22 23.13
C HIS A 368 21.97 -16.88 21.74
N ASP A 369 21.21 -16.37 20.76
CA ASP A 369 21.27 -16.83 19.38
C ASP A 369 22.67 -16.66 18.80
N GLU A 370 23.24 -15.46 18.92
CA GLU A 370 24.58 -15.13 18.42
C GLU A 370 25.65 -16.05 19.01
N LYS A 371 25.64 -16.27 20.34
CA LYS A 371 26.59 -17.17 21.01
C LYS A 371 26.46 -18.62 20.52
N THR A 372 25.24 -19.07 20.29
CA THR A 372 24.97 -20.43 19.82
C THR A 372 25.44 -20.60 18.38
N LEU A 373 25.14 -19.63 17.52
CA LEU A 373 25.53 -19.60 16.13
C LEU A 373 27.05 -19.55 15.97
N ALA A 374 27.74 -18.72 16.76
CA ALA A 374 29.20 -18.69 16.80
C ALA A 374 29.77 -20.07 17.16
N ARG A 375 29.17 -20.77 18.14
CA ARG A 375 29.61 -22.12 18.52
C ARG A 375 29.32 -23.16 17.43
N LEU A 376 28.20 -23.05 16.70
CA LEU A 376 27.92 -23.91 15.55
C LEU A 376 28.97 -23.71 14.46
N ARG A 377 29.34 -22.46 14.18
CA ARG A 377 30.35 -22.13 13.17
C ARG A 377 31.73 -22.72 13.48
N GLU A 378 32.11 -22.78 14.74
CA GLU A 378 33.37 -23.44 15.18
C GLU A 378 33.39 -24.96 14.95
N LEU A 379 32.22 -25.59 14.84
CA LEU A 379 32.09 -27.05 14.65
C LEU A 379 32.09 -27.46 13.18
N LEU A 380 31.91 -26.52 12.26
CA LEU A 380 31.77 -26.77 10.82
C LEU A 380 33.01 -26.28 10.06
N ASN A 381 33.38 -27.00 9.01
CA ASN A 381 34.40 -26.53 8.07
C ASN A 381 33.81 -25.57 7.01
N GLU A 382 34.66 -24.91 6.21
CA GLU A 382 34.22 -23.94 5.21
C GLU A 382 33.18 -24.48 4.21
N THR A 383 33.32 -25.74 3.79
CA THR A 383 32.35 -26.37 2.87
C THR A 383 31.01 -26.66 3.54
N GLN A 384 31.02 -27.09 4.81
CA GLN A 384 29.81 -27.35 5.59
C GLN A 384 29.11 -26.04 5.99
N LEU A 385 29.87 -24.98 6.29
CA LEU A 385 29.33 -23.64 6.57
C LEU A 385 28.53 -23.09 5.39
N ALA A 386 28.97 -23.35 4.15
CA ALA A 386 28.27 -22.93 2.94
C ALA A 386 26.95 -23.70 2.68
N GLU A 387 26.72 -24.82 3.40
CA GLU A 387 25.47 -25.58 3.34
C GLU A 387 24.42 -25.10 4.37
N LEU A 388 24.80 -24.23 5.32
CA LEU A 388 23.83 -23.61 6.22
C LEU A 388 22.85 -22.72 5.43
N PRO A 389 21.61 -22.55 5.92
CA PRO A 389 20.71 -21.54 5.36
C PRO A 389 21.45 -20.20 5.32
N PRO A 390 21.23 -19.35 4.30
CA PRO A 390 21.80 -18.02 4.34
C PRO A 390 21.32 -17.34 5.63
N GLU A 391 22.26 -16.77 6.38
CA GLU A 391 21.87 -15.88 7.47
C GLU A 391 20.82 -14.92 6.92
N PRO A 392 19.69 -14.70 7.63
CA PRO A 392 19.06 -13.41 7.50
C PRO A 392 20.18 -12.52 7.94
N LYS A 393 20.77 -11.93 6.91
CA LYS A 393 21.70 -10.86 7.02
C LYS A 393 21.15 -10.02 8.15
N GLU A 394 21.99 -9.76 9.16
CA GLU A 394 21.71 -8.64 10.07
C GLU A 394 21.10 -7.61 9.14
N PHE A 395 19.86 -7.19 9.41
CA PHE A 395 19.31 -6.07 8.67
C PHE A 395 20.13 -4.90 9.19
N ASP A 396 21.35 -4.88 8.72
CA ASP A 396 22.22 -3.78 8.55
C ASP A 396 21.58 -3.16 7.31
N PRO A 397 20.74 -2.14 7.51
CA PRO A 397 20.28 -1.36 6.39
C PRO A 397 21.51 -0.98 5.52
N PHE A 398 22.69 -0.83 6.14
CA PHE A 398 23.97 -0.34 5.64
C PHE A 398 24.91 -1.33 4.97
N ASP A 399 24.69 -2.63 5.01
CA ASP A 399 25.57 -3.59 4.33
C ASP A 399 25.10 -3.79 2.88
N PRO A 400 25.87 -3.32 1.86
CA PRO A 400 25.49 -3.45 0.46
C PRO A 400 25.48 -4.90 -0.03
N ALA A 401 26.22 -5.79 0.64
CA ALA A 401 26.16 -7.22 0.37
C ALA A 401 24.83 -7.80 0.83
N ASN A 402 24.09 -7.11 1.71
CA ASN A 402 22.88 -7.61 2.36
C ASN A 402 21.56 -7.34 1.62
N LEU A 403 21.60 -6.50 0.60
CA LEU A 403 20.46 -6.21 -0.25
C LEU A 403 20.17 -7.33 -1.24
N PRO A 404 18.90 -7.63 -1.53
CA PRO A 404 18.57 -8.39 -2.73
C PRO A 404 19.17 -7.66 -3.92
N GLU A 405 19.97 -8.33 -4.74
CA GLU A 405 20.54 -7.70 -5.92
C GLU A 405 19.36 -7.25 -6.84
N GLY A 406 19.31 -5.95 -7.20
CA GLY A 406 18.15 -5.29 -7.82
C GLY A 406 17.18 -4.56 -6.85
N ALA A 407 17.35 -4.69 -5.53
CA ALA A 407 16.71 -3.82 -4.56
C ALA A 407 17.55 -2.56 -4.36
N ASN A 408 16.96 -1.39 -4.61
CA ASN A 408 17.63 -0.13 -4.39
C ASN A 408 17.64 0.18 -2.89
N ALA A 409 18.84 0.29 -2.32
CA ALA A 409 19.13 0.92 -1.06
C ALA A 409 19.69 2.33 -1.25
N VAL A 410 19.34 3.24 -0.35
CA VAL A 410 19.97 4.56 -0.25
C VAL A 410 20.84 4.59 1.00
N PHE A 411 22.16 4.63 0.86
CA PHE A 411 23.09 4.75 1.99
C PHE A 411 23.35 6.22 2.31
N ILE A 412 23.14 6.63 3.55
CA ILE A 412 23.46 7.97 4.05
C ILE A 412 24.74 7.88 4.91
N SER A 413 25.82 8.59 4.53
CA SER A 413 27.06 8.68 5.33
C SER A 413 27.31 10.10 5.83
N THR A 414 27.91 10.19 7.03
CA THR A 414 28.35 11.42 7.67
C THR A 414 29.88 11.44 7.70
N ILE A 415 30.49 12.55 7.28
CA ILE A 415 31.95 12.74 7.33
C ILE A 415 32.26 13.45 8.65
N GLU A 416 33.00 12.80 9.54
CA GLU A 416 33.46 13.41 10.77
C GLU A 416 34.52 14.49 10.49
N SER A 417 34.71 15.41 11.44
CA SER A 417 35.60 16.57 11.26
C SER A 417 37.07 16.22 10.96
N ASP A 418 37.48 14.96 11.18
CA ASP A 418 38.80 14.43 10.85
C ASP A 418 38.90 13.75 9.47
N GLY A 419 37.78 13.66 8.75
CA GLY A 419 37.69 13.09 7.40
C GLY A 419 37.40 11.60 7.35
N SER A 420 37.09 10.95 8.47
CA SER A 420 36.57 9.59 8.48
C SER A 420 35.07 9.56 8.15
N GLU A 421 34.62 8.55 7.38
CA GLU A 421 33.21 8.35 7.00
C GLU A 421 32.56 7.28 7.87
N THR A 422 31.36 7.58 8.39
CA THR A 422 30.48 6.65 9.10
C THR A 422 29.08 6.67 8.48
N VAL A 423 28.51 5.49 8.19
CA VAL A 423 27.19 5.34 7.54
C VAL A 423 26.07 5.30 8.60
N THR A 424 24.94 5.98 8.39
CA THR A 424 23.92 6.28 9.43
C THR A 424 22.43 6.00 9.09
N ASP A 425 21.93 6.07 7.84
CA ASP A 425 20.59 5.48 7.45
C ASP A 425 20.45 4.73 6.06
N VAL A 426 19.58 3.67 5.94
CA VAL A 426 19.20 2.95 4.66
C VAL A 426 17.76 2.39 4.60
N GLN A 427 17.15 2.41 3.40
CA GLN A 427 15.82 1.82 3.09
C GLN A 427 15.76 0.97 1.81
N VAL A 428 14.90 -0.07 1.76
CA VAL A 428 14.76 -1.08 0.67
C VAL A 428 13.29 -1.26 0.20
N LEU A 429 12.99 -1.38 -1.12
CA LEU A 429 11.61 -1.44 -1.69
C LEU A 429 11.40 -2.56 -2.74
N THR A 430 10.23 -3.26 -2.75
CA THR A 430 9.84 -4.34 -3.73
C THR A 430 8.55 -4.06 -4.57
N PRO A 431 8.45 -4.52 -5.86
CA PRO A 431 7.26 -4.37 -6.75
C PRO A 431 6.37 -5.55 -7.19
N ALA A 432 5.05 -5.31 -7.41
CA ALA A 432 4.11 -6.12 -8.25
C ALA A 432 3.35 -5.25 -9.30
N GLY A 433 3.10 -5.79 -10.49
CA GLY A 433 2.92 -5.07 -11.76
C GLY A 433 1.50 -4.88 -12.34
N ASP A 434 1.49 -4.98 -13.69
CA ASP A 434 0.39 -5.11 -14.67
C ASP A 434 -0.08 -3.88 -15.48
N ASP A 435 0.43 -3.83 -16.71
CA ASP A 435 -0.25 -4.11 -17.99
C ASP A 435 -1.06 -3.10 -18.83
N ILE A 436 -0.95 -3.45 -20.12
CA ILE A 436 -1.77 -3.28 -21.33
C ILE A 436 -1.26 -2.32 -22.43
N GLU A 437 -0.52 -2.96 -23.34
CA GLU A 437 -0.44 -2.91 -24.81
C GLU A 437 -1.22 -1.84 -25.63
N HIS A 438 -0.55 -1.27 -26.65
CA HIS A 438 -0.84 -1.58 -28.07
C HIS A 438 0.16 -0.93 -29.07
N SER A 439 0.91 -1.81 -29.76
CA SER A 439 1.11 -1.91 -31.21
C SER A 439 1.71 -0.76 -32.08
N LEU A 440 2.70 -1.20 -32.89
CA LEU A 440 3.06 -0.80 -34.27
C LEU A 440 4.28 0.12 -34.49
N ASP A 441 5.41 -0.55 -34.70
CA ASP A 441 6.24 -0.51 -35.92
C ASP A 441 6.61 0.85 -36.55
N ALA A 442 7.90 1.16 -36.44
CA ALA A 442 8.86 1.06 -37.56
C ALA A 442 9.82 2.26 -37.66
N SER A 443 11.09 1.91 -37.41
CA SER A 443 12.24 2.28 -38.24
C SER A 443 12.82 3.70 -38.15
N SER A 444 14.02 3.70 -37.57
CA SER A 444 15.25 4.19 -38.18
C SER A 444 15.58 5.69 -38.12
N ALA A 445 16.57 5.94 -37.25
CA ALA A 445 17.86 6.53 -37.61
C ALA A 445 17.95 8.04 -37.87
N GLY A 446 18.79 8.68 -37.05
CA GLY A 446 19.83 9.55 -37.61
C GLY A 446 20.03 10.91 -36.95
N ARG A 447 20.85 10.91 -35.90
CA ARG A 447 21.93 11.89 -35.64
C ARG A 447 21.74 13.36 -36.07
N ALA A 448 21.53 14.20 -35.06
CA ALA A 448 22.37 15.34 -34.65
C ALA A 448 23.14 16.15 -35.72
N LYS A 449 22.83 17.46 -35.80
CA LYS A 449 23.77 18.56 -35.46
C LYS A 449 23.14 19.95 -35.66
N GLU A 450 23.19 20.75 -34.59
CA GLU A 450 23.12 22.22 -34.57
C GLU A 450 24.37 22.89 -35.23
N PRO A 451 24.57 24.22 -35.13
CA PRO A 451 23.74 25.36 -35.56
C PRO A 451 24.58 26.40 -36.36
N GLY A 452 23.96 27.49 -36.86
CA GLY A 452 24.75 28.59 -37.43
C GLY A 452 23.96 29.78 -38.01
N ALA A 453 23.55 30.68 -37.12
CA ALA A 453 23.61 32.16 -37.18
C ALA A 453 23.31 32.97 -38.49
N ASN A 454 22.36 33.90 -38.29
CA ASN A 454 22.35 35.34 -38.64
C ASN A 454 22.09 35.85 -40.08
N GLY A 455 21.12 36.75 -40.20
CA GLY A 455 21.13 37.84 -41.19
C GLY A 455 19.76 38.45 -41.56
N HIS A 456 19.49 39.68 -41.12
CA HIS A 456 18.28 40.48 -41.30
C HIS A 456 17.95 40.94 -42.76
N ALA A 457 16.66 41.17 -43.08
CA ALA A 457 16.05 42.51 -43.31
C ALA A 457 14.81 42.57 -44.25
N GLN A 458 13.75 43.23 -43.75
CA GLN A 458 12.78 44.16 -44.40
C GLN A 458 11.62 43.71 -45.34
N ALA A 459 10.41 43.73 -44.75
CA ALA A 459 9.13 44.37 -45.13
C ALA A 459 8.77 44.68 -46.61
N ASN A 460 7.77 43.98 -47.16
CA ASN A 460 6.36 44.42 -47.30
C ASN A 460 5.62 43.55 -48.33
N GLY A 461 4.44 43.06 -47.97
CA GLY A 461 3.50 42.43 -48.91
C GLY A 461 3.21 40.98 -48.53
N THR A 462 1.94 40.71 -48.20
CA THR A 462 1.44 39.42 -47.69
C THR A 462 2.34 38.90 -46.57
N THR A 463 2.03 39.21 -45.30
CA THR A 463 2.74 38.59 -44.17
C THR A 463 2.48 37.10 -44.21
N GLN A 464 3.30 36.40 -44.99
CA GLN A 464 3.47 34.99 -44.87
C GLN A 464 3.80 34.76 -43.40
N PRO A 465 3.02 33.90 -42.73
CA PRO A 465 3.27 33.60 -41.34
C PRO A 465 4.72 33.13 -41.21
N LEU A 466 5.46 33.70 -40.26
CA LEU A 466 6.84 33.29 -40.05
C LEU A 466 6.84 31.81 -39.65
N GLU A 467 7.71 31.04 -40.31
CA GLU A 467 7.91 29.62 -40.04
C GLU A 467 8.84 29.38 -38.85
N GLN A 468 9.58 30.40 -38.40
CA GLN A 468 10.49 30.33 -37.26
C GLN A 468 10.08 31.34 -36.18
N PRO A 469 10.23 31.00 -34.89
CA PRO A 469 9.89 31.88 -33.78
C PRO A 469 10.81 33.12 -33.78
N PRO A 470 10.26 34.35 -33.70
CA PRO A 470 11.06 35.57 -33.55
C PRO A 470 11.72 35.65 -32.17
N GLU A 471 12.89 36.29 -32.07
CA GLU A 471 13.52 36.59 -30.78
C GLU A 471 12.66 37.56 -29.94
N THR A 472 12.53 37.25 -28.65
CA THR A 472 11.70 38.02 -27.71
C THR A 472 12.52 38.85 -26.73
N ASP A 473 12.04 40.05 -26.43
CA ASP A 473 12.52 40.91 -25.35
C ASP A 473 11.79 40.60 -24.03
N ARG A 474 12.58 40.30 -22.98
CA ARG A 474 12.06 39.97 -21.64
C ARG A 474 11.19 41.07 -21.03
N GLU A 475 11.43 42.33 -21.36
CA GLU A 475 10.62 43.45 -20.86
C GLU A 475 9.26 43.56 -21.56
N ALA A 476 9.12 42.96 -22.76
CA ALA A 476 7.86 42.88 -23.49
C ALA A 476 7.04 41.66 -23.08
N THR A 477 7.67 40.51 -22.87
CA THR A 477 6.99 39.25 -22.50
C THR A 477 6.36 39.30 -21.11
N ARG A 478 6.91 40.11 -20.20
CA ARG A 478 6.35 40.36 -18.85
C ARG A 478 5.05 41.17 -18.83
N LEU A 479 4.69 41.84 -19.94
CA LEU A 479 3.47 42.65 -19.98
C LEU A 479 2.19 41.83 -20.09
N ILE A 480 2.28 40.59 -20.57
CA ILE A 480 1.13 39.70 -20.80
C ILE A 480 1.41 38.36 -20.10
N SER A 481 0.43 37.87 -19.34
CA SER A 481 0.53 36.58 -18.63
C SER A 481 0.56 35.40 -19.61
N ALA A 482 1.08 34.25 -19.17
CA ALA A 482 1.06 33.04 -20.00
C ALA A 482 -0.37 32.58 -20.34
N ASP A 483 -1.31 32.75 -19.40
CA ASP A 483 -2.72 32.42 -19.58
C ASP A 483 -3.38 33.32 -20.62
N ASP A 484 -3.10 34.63 -20.59
CA ASP A 484 -3.58 35.57 -21.60
C ASP A 484 -2.94 35.30 -22.96
N ALA A 485 -1.65 34.96 -23.00
CA ALA A 485 -0.96 34.62 -24.24
C ALA A 485 -1.53 33.35 -24.90
N MET A 486 -1.90 32.34 -24.10
CA MET A 486 -2.59 31.13 -24.56
C MET A 486 -4.02 31.42 -25.04
N ARG A 487 -4.80 32.13 -24.21
CA ARG A 487 -6.20 32.44 -24.47
C ARG A 487 -6.38 33.31 -25.71
N LEU A 488 -5.54 34.35 -25.84
CA LEU A 488 -5.55 35.32 -26.94
C LEU A 488 -4.73 34.85 -28.14
N ARG A 489 -4.07 33.68 -28.04
CA ARG A 489 -3.21 33.07 -29.07
C ARG A 489 -2.18 34.04 -29.62
N ALA A 490 -1.51 34.73 -28.70
CA ALA A 490 -0.68 35.89 -29.00
C ALA A 490 0.47 36.05 -27.98
N VAL A 491 1.70 36.19 -28.46
CA VAL A 491 2.91 36.33 -27.62
C VAL A 491 3.55 37.69 -27.87
N PRO A 492 3.81 38.52 -26.83
CA PRO A 492 4.60 39.74 -26.98
C PRO A 492 6.03 39.44 -27.40
N VAL A 493 6.50 40.10 -28.44
CA VAL A 493 7.85 39.92 -28.98
C VAL A 493 8.77 41.02 -28.49
N ARG A 494 8.44 42.30 -28.71
CA ARG A 494 9.28 43.44 -28.25
C ARG A 494 8.50 44.76 -28.24
N LYS A 495 9.06 45.79 -27.62
CA LYS A 495 8.52 47.17 -27.66
C LYS A 495 9.26 47.99 -28.71
N ASP A 496 8.54 48.48 -29.72
CA ASP A 496 9.09 49.34 -30.77
C ASP A 496 8.29 50.65 -30.85
N ASN A 497 8.95 51.82 -30.72
CA ASN A 497 8.36 53.15 -30.92
C ASN A 497 7.04 53.40 -30.14
N GLY A 498 6.97 52.94 -28.88
CA GLY A 498 5.78 53.10 -28.04
C GLY A 498 4.62 52.15 -28.37
N ARG A 499 4.87 51.11 -29.19
CA ARG A 499 3.92 50.04 -29.52
C ARG A 499 4.47 48.68 -29.09
N LEU A 500 3.60 47.75 -28.74
CA LEU A 500 3.96 46.36 -28.44
C LEU A 500 3.83 45.52 -29.71
N LEU A 501 4.93 44.97 -30.21
CA LEU A 501 4.90 43.97 -31.28
C LEU A 501 4.46 42.63 -30.69
N VAL A 502 3.39 42.07 -31.22
CA VAL A 502 2.82 40.80 -30.77
C VAL A 502 2.78 39.83 -31.94
N ALA A 503 3.30 38.62 -31.72
CA ALA A 503 3.19 37.52 -32.63
C ALA A 503 1.89 36.74 -32.38
N MET A 504 0.99 36.71 -33.36
CA MET A 504 -0.35 36.14 -33.26
C MET A 504 -0.49 34.97 -34.21
N PHE A 505 -1.25 33.96 -33.78
CA PHE A 505 -1.65 32.85 -34.64
C PHE A 505 -2.57 33.34 -35.78
N ASP A 506 -3.54 34.22 -35.48
CA ASP A 506 -4.34 34.92 -36.49
C ASP A 506 -4.25 36.44 -36.31
N THR A 507 -3.55 37.12 -37.22
CA THR A 507 -3.42 38.59 -37.19
C THR A 507 -4.72 39.32 -37.51
N ARG A 508 -5.78 38.61 -37.95
CA ARG A 508 -7.10 39.17 -38.22
C ARG A 508 -8.03 39.15 -37.01
N ASP A 509 -7.60 38.59 -35.89
CA ASP A 509 -8.35 38.66 -34.64
C ASP A 509 -8.20 40.06 -34.01
N ASP A 510 -9.09 40.96 -34.43
CA ASP A 510 -9.12 42.35 -33.94
C ASP A 510 -9.45 42.42 -32.44
N GLN A 511 -10.29 41.52 -31.95
CA GLN A 511 -10.70 41.49 -30.55
C GLN A 511 -9.54 41.12 -29.64
N ALA A 512 -8.77 40.08 -30.00
CA ALA A 512 -7.58 39.68 -29.24
C ALA A 512 -6.52 40.80 -29.22
N ALA A 513 -6.33 41.50 -30.34
CA ALA A 513 -5.38 42.60 -30.40
C ALA A 513 -5.80 43.83 -29.58
N ASP A 514 -7.09 44.16 -29.57
CA ASP A 514 -7.63 45.25 -28.75
C ASP A 514 -7.50 44.92 -27.26
N GLU A 515 -7.82 43.68 -26.87
CA GLU A 515 -7.67 43.21 -25.50
C GLU A 515 -6.21 43.23 -25.04
N LEU A 516 -5.27 42.77 -25.88
CA LEU A 516 -3.83 42.88 -25.61
C LEU A 516 -3.37 44.33 -25.46
N SER A 517 -3.96 45.26 -26.20
CA SER A 517 -3.64 46.68 -26.07
C SER A 517 -4.10 47.25 -24.73
N VAL A 518 -5.27 46.81 -24.24
CA VAL A 518 -5.78 47.16 -22.92
C VAL A 518 -4.91 46.58 -21.81
N VAL A 519 -4.62 45.27 -21.87
CA VAL A 519 -3.83 44.57 -20.84
C VAL A 519 -2.39 45.09 -20.78
N SER A 520 -1.76 45.33 -21.93
CA SER A 520 -0.38 45.85 -21.97
C SER A 520 -0.26 47.36 -21.75
N GLY A 521 -1.36 48.12 -21.81
CA GLY A 521 -1.36 49.58 -21.78
C GLY A 521 -0.68 50.25 -22.98
N LEU A 522 -0.38 49.50 -24.06
CA LEU A 522 0.34 49.97 -25.23
C LEU A 522 -0.44 49.63 -26.52
N PRO A 523 -0.41 50.48 -27.56
CA PRO A 523 -0.95 50.11 -28.87
C PRO A 523 -0.20 48.91 -29.45
N VAL A 524 -0.92 47.93 -29.99
CA VAL A 524 -0.32 46.68 -30.50
C VAL A 524 -0.01 46.75 -31.99
N SER A 525 1.09 46.14 -32.41
CA SER A 525 1.42 45.83 -33.81
C SER A 525 1.46 44.31 -33.97
N ARG A 526 0.91 43.77 -35.07
CA ARG A 526 0.68 42.32 -35.22
C ARG A 526 1.66 41.68 -36.19
N LEU A 527 2.15 40.50 -35.84
CA LEU A 527 3.03 39.66 -36.66
C LEU A 527 2.41 38.27 -36.79
N ALA A 528 2.28 37.74 -38.01
CA ALA A 528 1.71 36.41 -38.23
C ALA A 528 2.76 35.31 -38.00
N LEU A 529 2.37 34.23 -37.32
CA LEU A 529 3.16 33.02 -37.16
C LEU A 529 2.45 31.80 -37.73
N THR A 530 3.21 30.79 -38.13
CA THR A 530 2.65 29.46 -38.40
C THR A 530 2.26 28.79 -37.09
N GLU A 531 1.40 27.75 -37.15
CA GLU A 531 0.98 27.02 -35.95
C GLU A 531 2.16 26.46 -35.16
N GLN A 532 3.14 25.88 -35.87
CA GLN A 532 4.32 25.31 -35.25
C GLN A 532 5.21 26.39 -34.63
N ALA A 533 5.52 27.46 -35.38
CA ALA A 533 6.32 28.58 -34.85
C ALA A 533 5.65 29.28 -33.65
N PHE A 534 4.31 29.34 -33.61
CA PHE A 534 3.57 29.87 -32.46
C PHE A 534 3.71 28.97 -31.24
N LYS A 535 3.57 27.64 -31.40
CA LYS A 535 3.78 26.67 -30.31
C LYS A 535 5.20 26.74 -29.77
N ASP A 536 6.19 26.77 -30.66
CA ASP A 536 7.61 26.86 -30.29
C ASP A 536 7.93 28.20 -29.61
N LEU A 537 7.33 29.31 -30.08
CA LEU A 537 7.48 30.63 -29.45
C LEU A 537 6.84 30.66 -28.07
N LEU A 538 5.64 30.11 -27.93
CA LEU A 538 4.92 30.04 -26.65
C LEU A 538 5.70 29.19 -25.64
N GLU A 539 6.23 28.03 -26.06
CA GLU A 539 7.04 27.15 -25.23
C GLU A 539 8.41 27.77 -24.89
N SER A 540 9.07 28.48 -25.81
CA SER A 540 10.34 29.15 -25.49
C SER A 540 10.18 30.43 -24.65
N THR A 541 9.04 31.12 -24.76
CA THR A 541 8.79 32.40 -24.09
C THR A 541 8.13 32.23 -22.73
N TYR A 542 7.19 31.29 -22.64
CA TYR A 542 6.38 31.02 -21.46
C TYR A 542 6.51 29.60 -20.96
N GLY A 543 7.32 28.74 -21.60
CA GLY A 543 7.68 27.41 -21.09
C GLY A 543 8.13 27.56 -19.67
N THR A 544 7.18 27.29 -18.79
CA THR A 544 7.29 27.66 -17.40
C THR A 544 8.09 26.54 -16.80
N THR A 545 9.28 26.80 -16.29
CA THR A 545 9.96 25.79 -15.47
C THR A 545 9.14 25.60 -14.19
N ALA A 546 9.25 24.44 -13.53
CA ALA A 546 8.62 24.23 -12.22
C ALA A 546 8.98 25.37 -11.25
N ALA A 547 10.21 25.89 -11.34
CA ALA A 547 10.66 27.05 -10.57
C ALA A 547 9.99 28.38 -10.93
N ASP A 548 9.62 28.62 -12.19
CA ASP A 548 8.91 29.84 -12.60
C ASP A 548 7.44 29.85 -12.14
N ILE A 549 6.76 28.69 -12.12
CA ILE A 549 5.42 28.57 -11.52
C ILE A 549 5.53 28.73 -10.00
N ALA A 550 6.49 28.05 -9.39
CA ALA A 550 6.67 28.05 -7.94
C ALA A 550 7.07 29.44 -7.40
N SER A 551 7.87 30.22 -8.14
CA SER A 551 8.23 31.59 -7.77
C SER A 551 7.07 32.59 -7.89
N ARG A 552 6.15 32.41 -8.85
CA ARG A 552 4.92 33.21 -8.97
C ARG A 552 3.93 32.96 -7.83
N LEU A 553 3.99 31.78 -7.21
CA LEU A 553 3.20 31.43 -6.03
C LEU A 553 3.75 32.03 -4.72
N ALA A 554 4.98 32.60 -4.74
CA ALA A 554 5.72 32.88 -3.51
C ALA A 554 5.81 34.35 -3.05
N LYS A 555 5.21 35.35 -3.73
CA LYS A 555 5.19 36.77 -3.25
C LYS A 555 4.01 37.61 -3.82
N PRO A 556 3.55 38.69 -3.13
CA PRO A 556 3.47 38.93 -1.67
C PRO A 556 2.11 39.55 -1.24
N ASP A 557 1.46 39.00 -0.22
CA ASP A 557 0.49 39.74 0.63
C ASP A 557 0.49 39.24 2.08
N ASP A 558 1.60 38.66 2.53
CA ASP A 558 1.78 38.31 3.94
C ASP A 558 3.25 38.49 4.35
N GLU A 559 3.65 39.75 4.50
CA GLU A 559 4.78 40.09 5.36
C GLU A 559 4.34 39.83 6.81
N GLY A 560 4.74 38.69 7.38
CA GLY A 560 4.77 38.53 8.84
C GLY A 560 3.98 37.37 9.47
N ALA A 561 3.55 36.36 8.71
CA ALA A 561 3.14 35.10 9.33
C ALA A 561 4.32 34.13 9.38
N ASP A 562 4.84 33.94 10.58
CA ASP A 562 5.73 32.84 10.96
C ASP A 562 5.04 31.48 10.68
N LEU A 563 5.03 31.06 9.42
CA LEU A 563 4.55 29.75 8.94
C LEU A 563 5.60 28.65 9.16
N GLY A 564 6.74 28.99 9.76
CA GLY A 564 7.84 28.06 10.06
C GLY A 564 7.65 27.26 11.36
N ALA A 565 6.58 27.49 12.13
CA ALA A 565 6.45 26.90 13.47
C ALA A 565 5.07 26.32 13.84
N ASN A 566 4.12 26.19 12.91
CA ASN A 566 2.82 25.55 13.22
C ASN A 566 2.27 24.77 12.01
N LEU A 567 2.84 23.59 11.74
CA LEU A 567 2.18 22.56 10.91
C LEU A 567 0.93 21.98 11.61
N GLU A 568 0.83 22.12 12.93
CA GLU A 568 -0.28 21.61 13.77
C GLU A 568 -1.60 22.38 13.60
N ALA A 569 -1.57 23.58 13.01
CA ALA A 569 -2.75 24.43 12.85
C ALA A 569 -3.38 24.37 11.44
N ILE A 570 -2.80 23.63 10.50
CA ILE A 570 -3.31 23.54 9.13
C ILE A 570 -4.25 22.35 9.02
N ASP A 571 -5.54 22.65 9.16
CA ASP A 571 -6.67 21.75 8.92
C ASP A 571 -6.53 21.01 7.57
N ALA A 572 -6.86 19.71 7.57
CA ALA A 572 -6.81 18.85 6.40
C ALA A 572 -7.67 19.40 5.25
N GLU A 573 -8.79 20.06 5.54
CA GLU A 573 -9.61 20.73 4.52
C GLU A 573 -8.91 21.92 3.88
N ALA A 574 -8.16 22.71 4.67
CA ALA A 574 -7.39 23.84 4.14
C ALA A 574 -6.26 23.37 3.23
N LEU A 575 -5.59 22.29 3.62
CA LEU A 575 -4.53 21.70 2.82
C LEU A 575 -5.05 21.05 1.54
N HIS A 576 -6.22 20.42 1.61
CA HIS A 576 -6.91 19.88 0.44
C HIS A 576 -7.27 20.98 -0.57
N ARG A 577 -7.84 22.11 -0.12
CA ARG A 577 -8.12 23.28 -0.98
C ARG A 577 -6.87 23.88 -1.62
N MET A 578 -5.75 23.92 -0.88
CA MET A 578 -4.47 24.37 -1.43
C MET A 578 -3.95 23.40 -2.50
N ALA A 579 -4.07 22.09 -2.25
CA ALA A 579 -3.66 21.02 -3.16
C ALA A 579 -4.45 20.99 -4.49
N GLU A 580 -5.69 21.50 -4.48
CA GLU A 580 -6.56 21.60 -5.67
C GLU A 580 -6.37 22.89 -6.50
N GLN A 581 -5.48 23.80 -6.08
CA GLN A 581 -5.22 25.03 -6.84
C GLN A 581 -4.65 24.71 -8.23
N PRO A 582 -5.24 25.23 -9.33
CA PRO A 582 -4.81 24.92 -10.70
C PRO A 582 -3.31 25.15 -10.96
N THR A 583 -2.74 26.21 -10.38
CA THR A 583 -1.33 26.58 -10.48
C THR A 583 -0.41 25.58 -9.77
N LEU A 584 -0.83 25.03 -8.63
CA LEU A 584 -0.10 23.99 -7.91
C LEU A 584 -0.23 22.62 -8.57
N ILE A 585 -1.41 22.29 -9.09
CA ILE A 585 -1.62 21.09 -9.92
C ILE A 585 -0.67 21.13 -11.12
N ASN A 586 -0.60 22.28 -11.80
CA ASN A 586 0.32 22.47 -12.93
C ASN A 586 1.79 22.33 -12.50
N LEU A 587 2.16 22.84 -11.33
CA LEU A 587 3.52 22.68 -10.78
C LEU A 587 3.88 21.20 -10.57
N VAL A 588 3.02 20.43 -9.89
CA VAL A 588 3.28 19.00 -9.65
C VAL A 588 3.27 18.19 -10.94
N ASN A 589 2.33 18.47 -11.84
CA ASN A 589 2.29 17.85 -13.16
C ASN A 589 3.58 18.14 -13.93
N LEU A 590 4.07 19.37 -13.90
CA LEU A 590 5.30 19.75 -14.57
C LEU A 590 6.53 19.05 -13.98
N ILE A 591 6.63 18.94 -12.65
CA ILE A 591 7.69 18.17 -11.97
C ILE A 591 7.70 16.72 -12.48
N ILE A 592 6.54 16.09 -12.65
CA ILE A 592 6.44 14.72 -13.15
C ILE A 592 6.77 14.65 -14.65
N LEU A 593 6.27 15.59 -15.45
CA LEU A 593 6.50 15.63 -16.90
C LEU A 593 7.98 15.87 -17.25
N GLU A 594 8.66 16.78 -16.55
CA GLU A 594 10.10 17.05 -16.71
C GLU A 594 10.92 15.79 -16.37
N ALA A 595 10.56 15.08 -15.30
CA ALA A 595 11.21 13.84 -14.92
C ALA A 595 11.05 12.75 -15.98
N VAL A 596 9.83 12.56 -16.49
CA VAL A 596 9.52 11.59 -17.55
C VAL A 596 10.28 11.93 -18.84
N ARG A 597 10.25 13.20 -19.28
CA ARG A 597 11.01 13.66 -20.46
C ARG A 597 12.51 13.43 -20.31
N SER A 598 13.02 13.61 -19.10
CA SER A 598 14.43 13.38 -18.77
C SER A 598 14.79 11.91 -18.55
N ARG A 599 13.83 10.99 -18.69
CA ARG A 599 14.00 9.54 -18.45
C ARG A 599 14.50 9.24 -17.04
N ALA A 600 14.02 9.99 -16.05
CA ALA A 600 14.35 9.73 -14.66
C ALA A 600 13.71 8.42 -14.18
N SER A 601 14.45 7.62 -13.42
CA SER A 601 13.92 6.43 -12.74
C SER A 601 13.15 6.78 -11.48
N ASP A 602 13.55 7.86 -10.80
CA ASP A 602 12.95 8.30 -9.54
C ASP A 602 12.92 9.83 -9.47
N ILE A 603 11.86 10.37 -8.85
CA ILE A 603 11.70 11.77 -8.48
C ILE A 603 11.72 11.83 -6.95
N HIS A 604 12.60 12.66 -6.41
CA HIS A 604 12.73 12.88 -4.97
C HIS A 604 12.24 14.29 -4.64
N VAL A 605 11.34 14.43 -3.68
CA VAL A 605 10.89 15.70 -3.10
C VAL A 605 11.23 15.67 -1.61
N GLU A 606 12.32 16.35 -1.26
CA GLU A 606 12.98 16.23 0.05
C GLU A 606 12.83 17.53 0.85
N PRO A 607 12.17 17.51 2.00
CA PRO A 607 12.05 18.69 2.85
C PRO A 607 13.25 18.89 3.77
N PHE A 608 13.80 20.11 3.79
CA PHE A 608 14.84 20.53 4.74
C PHE A 608 14.37 21.73 5.56
N GLU A 609 15.12 22.13 6.59
CA GLU A 609 14.77 23.22 7.50
C GLU A 609 14.31 24.50 6.77
N LYS A 610 15.04 24.91 5.72
CA LYS A 610 14.85 26.21 5.04
C LYS A 610 14.45 26.11 3.58
N GLU A 611 14.44 24.91 3.01
CA GLU A 611 14.22 24.69 1.58
C GLU A 611 13.54 23.34 1.28
N LEU A 612 12.92 23.25 0.11
CA LEU A 612 12.39 22.01 -0.44
C LEU A 612 13.24 21.65 -1.66
N ARG A 613 13.91 20.50 -1.65
CA ARG A 613 14.71 20.07 -2.81
C ARG A 613 13.91 19.11 -3.67
N VAL A 614 14.06 19.25 -4.99
CA VAL A 614 13.54 18.29 -5.97
C VAL A 614 14.73 17.73 -6.74
N LYS A 615 14.88 16.41 -6.78
CA LYS A 615 15.97 15.73 -7.50
C LYS A 615 15.40 14.66 -8.41
N TYR A 616 16.03 14.47 -9.56
CA TYR A 616 15.74 13.35 -10.46
C TYR A 616 16.89 12.38 -10.45
N ARG A 617 16.59 11.08 -10.38
CA ARG A 617 17.59 10.04 -10.63
C ARG A 617 17.60 9.71 -12.11
N ILE A 618 18.64 10.13 -12.82
CA ILE A 618 18.81 9.89 -14.26
C ILE A 618 20.05 9.03 -14.42
N ASP A 619 19.90 7.86 -15.06
CA ASP A 619 20.98 6.87 -15.25
C ASP A 619 21.71 6.51 -13.93
N GLY A 620 20.96 6.43 -12.83
CA GLY A 620 21.48 6.11 -11.50
C GLY A 620 22.04 7.30 -10.70
N VAL A 621 22.24 8.46 -11.33
CA VAL A 621 22.82 9.66 -10.70
C VAL A 621 21.70 10.63 -10.28
N LEU A 622 21.78 11.16 -9.06
CA LEU A 622 20.86 12.20 -8.58
C LEU A 622 21.27 13.57 -9.12
N ILE A 623 20.34 14.22 -9.83
CA ILE A 623 20.51 15.54 -10.41
C ILE A 623 19.47 16.47 -9.78
N GLU A 624 19.96 17.47 -9.04
CA GLU A 624 19.13 18.47 -8.40
C GLU A 624 18.49 19.41 -9.42
N GLN A 625 17.19 19.66 -9.23
CA GLN A 625 16.37 20.54 -10.05
C GLN A 625 16.16 21.86 -9.32
N SER A 626 15.65 22.86 -10.04
CA SER A 626 15.36 24.15 -9.42
C SER A 626 14.26 24.00 -8.36
N PRO A 627 14.53 24.31 -7.08
CA PRO A 627 13.66 23.96 -5.97
C PRO A 627 12.41 24.85 -5.91
N PRO A 628 11.21 24.29 -5.68
CA PRO A 628 10.04 25.07 -5.30
C PRO A 628 10.24 25.76 -3.93
N PRO A 629 9.61 26.92 -3.67
CA PRO A 629 9.67 27.57 -2.37
C PRO A 629 9.14 26.67 -1.24
N LYS A 630 9.83 26.70 -0.09
CA LYS A 630 9.56 25.83 1.09
C LYS A 630 8.10 25.88 1.55
N ASN A 631 7.44 27.03 1.48
CA ASN A 631 6.04 27.21 1.88
C ASN A 631 5.04 26.39 1.04
N LEU A 632 5.43 25.96 -0.18
CA LEU A 632 4.59 25.12 -1.03
C LEU A 632 4.68 23.63 -0.69
N GLN A 633 5.62 23.21 0.16
CA GLN A 633 5.83 21.80 0.46
C GLN A 633 4.56 21.08 0.92
N PRO A 634 3.79 21.54 1.93
CA PRO A 634 2.62 20.80 2.39
C PRO A 634 1.61 20.59 1.25
N ALA A 635 1.47 21.58 0.39
CA ALA A 635 0.54 21.57 -0.73
C ALA A 635 1.04 20.62 -1.85
N ILE A 636 2.34 20.61 -2.15
CA ILE A 636 2.98 19.68 -3.10
C ILE A 636 2.81 18.23 -2.61
N THR A 637 3.17 17.94 -1.35
CA THR A 637 3.02 16.61 -0.74
C THR A 637 1.56 16.15 -0.79
N SER A 638 0.62 17.02 -0.43
CA SER A 638 -0.81 16.70 -0.44
C SER A 638 -1.35 16.45 -1.83
N ARG A 639 -0.91 17.22 -2.83
CA ARG A 639 -1.28 16.98 -4.22
C ARG A 639 -0.78 15.62 -4.70
N ILE A 640 0.45 15.26 -4.35
CA ILE A 640 1.00 13.94 -4.69
C ILE A 640 0.20 12.82 -3.99
N LYS A 641 -0.13 12.98 -2.71
CA LYS A 641 -0.99 12.03 -1.96
C LYS A 641 -2.38 11.87 -2.58
N ILE A 642 -3.01 12.96 -3.00
CA ILE A 642 -4.30 12.92 -3.73
C ILE A 642 -4.16 12.11 -5.02
N MET A 643 -3.13 12.39 -5.82
CA MET A 643 -2.90 11.67 -7.08
C MET A 643 -2.67 10.17 -6.86
N ALA A 644 -2.05 9.80 -5.74
CA ALA A 644 -1.70 8.42 -5.40
C ALA A 644 -2.77 7.67 -4.59
N GLY A 645 -3.91 8.30 -4.26
CA GLY A 645 -4.99 7.71 -3.47
C GLY A 645 -4.68 7.52 -1.97
N MET A 646 -3.73 8.29 -1.44
CA MET A 646 -3.29 8.24 -0.04
C MET A 646 -4.11 9.14 0.89
N ASN A 647 -4.03 8.90 2.19
CA ASN A 647 -4.67 9.73 3.20
C ASN A 647 -3.86 11.02 3.46
N ILE A 648 -4.44 12.17 3.16
CA ILE A 648 -3.82 13.51 3.30
C ILE A 648 -3.78 13.96 4.77
N ALA A 649 -4.78 13.55 5.56
CA ALA A 649 -4.87 13.88 6.97
C ALA A 649 -3.83 13.12 7.79
N GLU A 650 -3.49 11.91 7.33
CA GLU A 650 -2.43 11.10 7.91
C GLU A 650 -1.07 11.58 7.39
N ARG A 651 -0.18 12.01 8.29
CA ARG A 651 1.16 12.56 7.95
C ARG A 651 2.25 12.03 8.86
N TYR A 652 1.90 11.14 9.80
CA TYR A 652 2.81 10.64 10.84
C TYR A 652 3.18 9.17 10.66
N VAL A 653 2.60 8.50 9.65
CA VAL A 653 3.01 7.16 9.23
C VAL A 653 3.42 7.16 7.77
N PRO A 654 4.36 6.28 7.37
CA PRO A 654 4.65 6.05 5.96
C PRO A 654 3.39 5.63 5.20
N GLN A 655 3.28 6.08 3.95
CA GLN A 655 2.19 5.70 3.06
C GLN A 655 2.73 5.39 1.68
N ASP A 656 2.14 4.38 1.05
CA ASP A 656 2.43 4.00 -0.33
C ASP A 656 1.17 4.11 -1.18
N GLY A 657 1.37 4.46 -2.44
CA GLY A 657 0.30 4.58 -3.42
C GLY A 657 0.84 4.53 -4.85
N HIS A 658 -0.06 4.66 -5.80
CA HIS A 658 0.27 4.55 -7.22
C HIS A 658 -0.44 5.65 -8.01
N ILE A 659 0.25 6.21 -8.98
CA ILE A 659 -0.24 7.20 -9.93
C ILE A 659 -0.08 6.59 -11.32
N THR A 660 -1.18 6.34 -12.02
CA THR A 660 -1.13 5.97 -13.44
C THR A 660 -1.37 7.20 -14.30
N LEU A 661 -0.45 7.51 -15.20
CA LEU A 661 -0.56 8.64 -16.14
C LEU A 661 -0.29 8.22 -17.58
N ARG A 662 -0.86 8.96 -18.54
CA ARG A 662 -0.55 8.78 -19.97
C ARG A 662 0.32 9.93 -20.43
N PHE A 663 1.50 9.61 -20.99
CA PHE A 663 2.43 10.59 -21.52
C PHE A 663 2.88 10.16 -22.92
N GLU A 664 2.72 11.06 -23.91
CA GLU A 664 3.05 10.79 -25.33
C GLU A 664 2.42 9.49 -25.88
N GLY A 665 1.20 9.17 -25.43
CA GLY A 665 0.47 7.95 -25.84
C GLY A 665 0.81 6.71 -25.03
N ARG A 666 1.86 6.74 -24.20
CA ARG A 666 2.34 5.60 -23.40
C ARG A 666 1.79 5.65 -21.99
N LYS A 667 1.51 4.47 -21.41
CA LYS A 667 1.06 4.35 -20.01
C LYS A 667 2.28 4.30 -19.10
N ILE A 668 2.43 5.31 -18.26
CA ILE A 668 3.48 5.39 -17.24
C ILE A 668 2.84 5.13 -15.89
N ASP A 669 3.41 4.16 -15.18
CA ASP A 669 2.97 3.82 -13.84
C ASP A 669 3.99 4.39 -12.85
N ILE A 670 3.55 5.27 -11.97
CA ILE A 670 4.41 5.89 -10.97
C ILE A 670 4.03 5.34 -9.61
N ARG A 671 5.01 4.88 -8.86
CA ARG A 671 4.82 4.48 -7.47
C ARG A 671 5.29 5.53 -6.54
N VAL A 672 4.47 5.82 -5.55
CA VAL A 672 4.70 6.94 -4.66
C VAL A 672 4.82 6.38 -3.26
N SER A 673 5.87 6.80 -2.56
CA SER A 673 6.03 6.56 -1.14
C SER A 673 6.21 7.91 -0.44
N THR A 674 5.52 8.11 0.68
CA THR A 674 5.68 9.28 1.55
C THR A 674 6.13 8.82 2.92
N VAL A 675 7.18 9.42 3.46
CA VAL A 675 7.71 9.10 4.80
C VAL A 675 7.77 10.38 5.64
N PRO A 676 7.26 10.37 6.89
CA PRO A 676 7.40 11.51 7.79
C PRO A 676 8.88 11.80 8.09
N THR A 677 9.27 13.07 8.02
CA THR A 677 10.61 13.54 8.46
C THR A 677 10.47 14.77 9.36
N ILE A 678 11.57 15.21 9.97
CA ILE A 678 11.63 16.35 10.91
C ILE A 678 11.06 17.64 10.29
N TYR A 679 11.20 17.83 8.97
CA TYR A 679 10.78 19.06 8.28
C TYR A 679 9.54 18.86 7.40
N GLY A 680 8.76 17.81 7.65
CA GLY A 680 7.57 17.37 6.93
C GLY A 680 7.83 16.11 6.09
N GLU A 681 6.92 15.73 5.20
CA GLU A 681 7.02 14.43 4.53
C GLU A 681 7.98 14.45 3.34
N SER A 682 8.91 13.49 3.31
CA SER A 682 9.72 13.19 2.13
C SER A 682 8.88 12.35 1.17
N VAL A 683 8.93 12.67 -0.12
CA VAL A 683 8.17 11.97 -1.16
C VAL A 683 9.13 11.41 -2.20
N VAL A 684 9.01 10.12 -2.49
CA VAL A 684 9.72 9.45 -3.58
C VAL A 684 8.72 8.90 -4.57
N MET A 685 8.89 9.26 -5.85
CA MET A 685 8.07 8.77 -6.94
C MET A 685 8.94 7.98 -7.93
N ARG A 686 8.75 6.67 -8.01
CA ARG A 686 9.44 5.79 -8.97
C ARG A 686 8.66 5.72 -10.27
N VAL A 687 9.30 6.09 -11.38
CA VAL A 687 8.70 6.12 -12.71
C VAL A 687 8.94 4.76 -13.39
N LEU A 688 7.86 4.02 -13.66
CA LEU A 688 7.89 2.74 -14.37
C LEU A 688 7.33 2.93 -15.78
N ASP A 689 8.24 2.93 -16.76
CA ASP A 689 7.92 2.96 -18.19
C ASP A 689 7.74 1.52 -18.71
N LYS A 690 6.50 1.02 -18.64
CA LYS A 690 6.11 -0.38 -18.91
C LYS A 690 6.37 -0.85 -20.36
N GLU A 691 6.57 0.08 -21.31
CA GLU A 691 6.74 -0.25 -22.74
C GLU A 691 8.22 -0.35 -23.19
N SER A 692 9.18 -0.14 -22.29
CA SER A 692 10.59 0.06 -22.66
C SER A 692 11.48 -1.20 -22.71
N ILE A 693 11.00 -2.39 -22.31
CA ILE A 693 11.82 -3.62 -22.24
C ILE A 693 11.63 -4.50 -23.49
N SER A 694 12.62 -4.49 -24.38
CA SER A 694 12.71 -5.43 -25.51
C SER A 694 13.15 -6.82 -25.03
N LEU A 695 12.22 -7.79 -24.99
CA LEU A 695 12.45 -9.21 -24.61
C LEU A 695 13.06 -10.06 -25.75
N GLU A 696 14.09 -9.58 -26.42
CA GLU A 696 14.86 -10.39 -27.37
C GLU A 696 16.16 -10.91 -26.75
N LEU A 697 16.51 -12.18 -26.95
CA LEU A 697 17.84 -12.71 -26.60
C LEU A 697 18.97 -11.89 -27.23
N SER A 698 18.69 -11.17 -28.33
CA SER A 698 19.62 -10.26 -29.01
C SER A 698 20.01 -9.05 -28.16
N SER A 699 19.05 -8.50 -27.40
CA SER A 699 19.17 -7.24 -26.67
C SER A 699 19.70 -7.41 -25.25
N LEU A 700 19.77 -8.64 -24.72
CA LEU A 700 20.23 -8.93 -23.35
C LEU A 700 21.75 -8.81 -23.11
N GLY A 701 22.52 -8.34 -24.11
CA GLY A 701 23.97 -8.18 -23.96
C GLY A 701 24.78 -9.49 -24.01
N MET A 702 24.15 -10.62 -24.35
CA MET A 702 24.87 -11.88 -24.55
C MET A 702 25.85 -11.79 -25.72
N ARG A 703 27.09 -12.26 -25.49
CA ARG A 703 28.05 -12.50 -26.58
C ARG A 703 27.47 -13.52 -27.56
N GLU A 704 27.80 -13.36 -28.84
CA GLU A 704 27.26 -14.19 -29.91
C GLU A 704 27.44 -15.71 -29.66
N SER A 705 28.60 -16.12 -29.15
CA SER A 705 28.88 -17.52 -28.81
C SER A 705 27.98 -18.07 -27.69
N HIS A 706 27.67 -17.26 -26.68
CA HIS A 706 26.79 -17.65 -25.57
C HIS A 706 25.33 -17.68 -26.04
N ARG A 707 24.92 -16.71 -26.86
CA ARG A 707 23.60 -16.67 -27.48
C ARG A 707 23.34 -17.90 -28.35
N ALA A 708 24.30 -18.28 -29.19
CA ALA A 708 24.21 -19.50 -30.00
C ALA A 708 24.11 -20.76 -29.13
N THR A 709 24.80 -20.79 -27.99
CA THR A 709 24.72 -21.90 -27.03
C THR A 709 23.35 -21.95 -26.36
N MET A 710 22.83 -20.81 -25.89
CA MET A 710 21.49 -20.69 -25.30
C MET A 710 20.42 -21.13 -26.30
N GLN A 711 20.47 -20.64 -27.54
CA GLN A 711 19.56 -21.01 -28.62
C GLN A 711 19.54 -22.53 -28.84
N ARG A 712 20.72 -23.15 -28.92
CA ARG A 712 20.82 -24.61 -29.07
C ARG A 712 20.23 -25.37 -27.89
N LEU A 713 20.35 -24.85 -26.67
CA LEU A 713 19.82 -25.51 -25.46
C LEU A 713 18.30 -25.44 -25.39
N ILE A 714 17.71 -24.30 -25.74
CA ILE A 714 16.25 -24.13 -25.71
C ILE A 714 15.57 -24.89 -26.86
N ASP A 715 16.26 -25.10 -28.00
CA ASP A 715 15.75 -25.88 -29.13
C ASP A 715 15.75 -27.41 -28.90
N LEU A 716 16.26 -27.89 -27.76
CA LEU A 716 16.21 -29.33 -27.43
C LEU A 716 14.77 -29.77 -27.13
N PRO A 717 14.38 -30.99 -27.53
CA PRO A 717 13.01 -31.47 -27.35
C PRO A 717 12.63 -31.76 -25.89
N HIS A 718 13.62 -31.94 -25.01
CA HIS A 718 13.43 -32.11 -23.57
C HIS A 718 14.76 -31.85 -22.84
N GLY A 719 14.68 -31.40 -21.59
CA GLY A 719 15.85 -31.19 -20.74
C GLY A 719 15.58 -30.14 -19.68
N MET A 720 16.49 -30.04 -18.71
CA MET A 720 16.43 -29.00 -17.69
C MET A 720 17.48 -27.94 -18.00
N VAL A 721 17.04 -26.69 -18.17
CA VAL A 721 17.91 -25.52 -18.27
C VAL A 721 17.78 -24.73 -16.98
N LEU A 722 18.90 -24.56 -16.28
CA LEU A 722 18.95 -23.79 -15.04
C LEU A 722 19.61 -22.44 -15.32
N VAL A 723 18.85 -21.37 -15.14
CA VAL A 723 19.37 -20.00 -15.14
C VAL A 723 19.59 -19.61 -13.69
N THR A 724 20.86 -19.54 -13.29
CA THR A 724 21.27 -19.25 -11.92
C THR A 724 21.96 -17.88 -11.84
N GLY A 725 21.93 -17.29 -10.65
CA GLY A 725 22.44 -15.96 -10.36
C GLY A 725 21.72 -15.38 -9.15
N PRO A 726 22.29 -14.37 -8.48
CA PRO A 726 21.64 -13.70 -7.35
C PRO A 726 20.37 -12.96 -7.82
N THR A 727 19.55 -12.44 -6.91
CA THR A 727 18.37 -11.64 -7.25
C THR A 727 18.73 -10.53 -8.25
N GLY A 728 17.84 -10.12 -9.17
CA GLY A 728 18.14 -8.99 -10.08
C GLY A 728 19.22 -9.22 -11.15
N SER A 729 19.94 -10.34 -11.17
CA SER A 729 20.89 -10.70 -12.25
C SER A 729 20.28 -10.95 -13.64
N GLY A 730 18.99 -10.65 -13.83
CA GLY A 730 18.29 -10.80 -15.10
C GLY A 730 17.88 -12.24 -15.43
N LYS A 731 17.75 -13.13 -14.43
CA LYS A 731 17.30 -14.52 -14.62
C LYS A 731 15.93 -14.59 -15.28
N THR A 732 14.94 -13.91 -14.72
CA THR A 732 13.57 -13.88 -15.23
C THR A 732 13.54 -13.25 -16.61
N THR A 733 14.23 -12.13 -16.83
CA THR A 733 14.36 -11.48 -18.14
C THR A 733 14.98 -12.42 -19.19
N THR A 734 15.99 -13.20 -18.81
CA THR A 734 16.63 -14.19 -19.68
C THR A 734 15.70 -15.36 -20.01
N LEU A 735 14.98 -15.88 -19.00
CA LEU A 735 13.98 -16.93 -19.18
C LEU A 735 12.81 -16.45 -20.05
N TYR A 736 12.32 -15.23 -19.83
CA TYR A 736 11.22 -14.64 -20.59
C TYR A 736 11.62 -14.40 -22.05
N ALA A 737 12.83 -13.90 -22.31
CA ALA A 737 13.35 -13.79 -23.67
C ALA A 737 13.51 -15.16 -24.35
N ALA A 738 13.90 -16.19 -23.60
CA ALA A 738 13.99 -17.56 -24.09
C ALA A 738 12.61 -18.16 -24.40
N LEU A 739 11.62 -17.97 -23.51
CA LEU A 739 10.22 -18.42 -23.72
C LEU A 739 9.58 -17.70 -24.91
N THR A 740 9.77 -16.39 -25.01
CA THR A 740 9.32 -15.58 -26.15
C THR A 740 9.94 -16.09 -27.45
N LYS A 741 11.22 -16.48 -27.43
CA LYS A 741 11.90 -17.09 -28.58
C LYS A 741 11.40 -18.49 -28.91
N LEU A 742 11.03 -19.27 -27.91
CA LEU A 742 10.51 -20.64 -28.03
C LEU A 742 9.07 -20.70 -28.50
N TYR A 743 8.33 -19.59 -28.37
CA TYR A 743 6.92 -19.53 -28.70
C TYR A 743 6.67 -20.01 -30.13
N ASP A 744 5.89 -21.07 -30.21
CA ASP A 744 5.35 -21.65 -31.42
C ASP A 744 3.91 -22.03 -31.08
N PRO A 745 2.89 -21.59 -31.85
CA PRO A 745 1.50 -21.97 -31.61
C PRO A 745 1.23 -23.49 -31.57
N ALA A 746 2.16 -24.31 -32.08
CA ALA A 746 2.11 -25.77 -32.00
C ALA A 746 2.61 -26.35 -30.67
N LYS A 747 3.21 -25.53 -29.79
CA LYS A 747 3.72 -25.93 -28.47
C LYS A 747 2.84 -25.39 -27.35
N LYS A 748 2.62 -26.19 -26.31
CA LYS A 748 1.92 -25.78 -25.09
C LYS A 748 2.92 -25.44 -23.98
N ILE A 749 3.22 -24.16 -23.85
CA ILE A 749 4.13 -23.64 -22.81
C ILE A 749 3.31 -23.25 -21.57
N ILE A 750 3.73 -23.73 -20.38
CA ILE A 750 3.08 -23.41 -19.10
C ILE A 750 4.16 -23.08 -18.05
N THR A 751 3.97 -22.01 -17.28
CA THR A 751 4.86 -21.60 -16.18
C THR A 751 4.12 -21.58 -14.83
N ILE A 752 4.89 -21.69 -13.74
CA ILE A 752 4.42 -21.37 -12.39
C ILE A 752 5.40 -20.40 -11.73
N GLU A 753 4.89 -19.29 -11.19
CA GLU A 753 5.68 -18.11 -10.83
C GLU A 753 5.15 -17.46 -9.53
N ASP A 754 6.00 -16.73 -8.81
CA ASP A 754 5.66 -16.10 -7.52
C ASP A 754 6.28 -14.69 -7.40
N PRO A 755 5.59 -13.62 -7.83
CA PRO A 755 4.40 -13.60 -8.68
C PRO A 755 4.75 -13.73 -10.17
N VAL A 756 3.75 -13.61 -11.06
CA VAL A 756 3.98 -13.38 -12.49
C VAL A 756 4.49 -11.95 -12.69
N GLU A 757 5.62 -11.77 -13.37
CA GLU A 757 6.30 -10.46 -13.51
C GLU A 757 5.77 -9.64 -14.70
N TYR A 758 5.52 -10.33 -15.83
CA TYR A 758 4.96 -9.76 -17.04
C TYR A 758 4.10 -10.82 -17.74
N GLU A 759 3.02 -10.39 -18.41
CA GLU A 759 2.26 -11.26 -19.29
C GLU A 759 3.06 -11.61 -20.56
N LEU A 760 3.27 -12.90 -20.78
CA LEU A 760 3.91 -13.46 -21.97
C LEU A 760 2.84 -13.98 -22.92
N ASN A 761 2.70 -13.31 -24.07
CA ASN A 761 1.77 -13.76 -25.09
C ASN A 761 2.08 -15.20 -25.53
N GLY A 762 1.06 -16.05 -25.49
CA GLY A 762 1.16 -17.44 -25.91
C GLY A 762 1.74 -18.42 -24.88
N VAL A 763 1.97 -17.97 -23.65
CA VAL A 763 2.39 -18.79 -22.51
C VAL A 763 1.29 -18.81 -21.45
N ASN A 764 0.93 -19.98 -20.93
CA ASN A 764 -0.03 -20.05 -19.82
C ASN A 764 0.69 -19.88 -18.49
N GLN A 765 0.54 -18.74 -17.82
CA GLN A 765 1.26 -18.43 -16.59
C GLN A 765 0.38 -18.64 -15.35
N ILE A 766 0.87 -19.37 -14.36
CA ILE A 766 0.15 -19.69 -13.12
C ILE A 766 0.83 -19.00 -11.94
N PRO A 767 0.18 -18.05 -11.24
CA PRO A 767 0.73 -17.47 -10.03
C PRO A 767 0.60 -18.43 -8.83
N VAL A 768 1.63 -18.48 -7.99
CA VAL A 768 1.59 -19.15 -6.69
C VAL A 768 0.57 -18.45 -5.78
N ASN A 769 -0.23 -19.23 -5.07
CA ASN A 769 -1.26 -18.75 -4.15
C ASN A 769 -1.27 -19.57 -2.85
N PRO A 770 -0.43 -19.19 -1.86
CA PRO A 770 -0.31 -19.93 -0.61
C PRO A 770 -1.62 -19.95 0.20
N LYS A 771 -2.39 -18.86 0.17
CA LYS A 771 -3.69 -18.74 0.86
C LYS A 771 -4.74 -19.75 0.37
N ARG A 772 -4.57 -20.29 -0.84
CA ARG A 772 -5.44 -21.31 -1.45
C ARG A 772 -4.75 -22.66 -1.65
N GLY A 773 -3.57 -22.87 -1.09
CA GLY A 773 -2.82 -24.13 -1.19
C GLY A 773 -2.16 -24.41 -2.55
N LEU A 774 -2.07 -23.41 -3.44
CA LEU A 774 -1.37 -23.54 -4.73
C LEU A 774 0.09 -23.10 -4.57
N LEU A 775 0.99 -24.05 -4.32
CA LEU A 775 2.42 -23.85 -4.12
C LEU A 775 3.20 -24.33 -5.35
N PHE A 776 4.49 -23.97 -5.49
CA PHE A 776 5.33 -24.44 -6.61
C PHE A 776 5.26 -25.96 -6.84
N ALA A 777 5.36 -26.75 -5.77
CA ALA A 777 5.35 -28.22 -5.87
C ALA A 777 3.98 -28.79 -6.29
N THR A 778 2.87 -28.20 -5.83
CA THR A 778 1.51 -28.66 -6.17
C THR A 778 1.10 -28.17 -7.57
N GLY A 779 1.50 -26.95 -7.93
CA GLY A 779 1.30 -26.41 -9.26
C GLY A 779 2.12 -27.13 -10.33
N LEU A 780 3.41 -27.40 -10.11
CA LEU A 780 4.23 -28.15 -11.07
C LEU A 780 3.69 -29.58 -11.33
N ARG A 781 3.21 -30.26 -10.27
CA ARG A 781 2.51 -31.55 -10.39
C ARG A 781 1.23 -31.46 -11.23
N SER A 782 0.58 -30.31 -11.23
CA SER A 782 -0.64 -30.06 -12.01
C SER A 782 -0.30 -29.73 -13.46
N ILE A 783 0.75 -28.94 -13.69
CA ILE A 783 1.29 -28.60 -15.02
C ILE A 783 1.63 -29.87 -15.81
N LEU A 784 2.29 -30.86 -15.20
CA LEU A 784 2.65 -32.11 -15.88
C LEU A 784 1.44 -32.94 -16.35
N ARG A 785 0.21 -32.63 -15.91
CA ARG A 785 -1.03 -33.27 -16.36
C ARG A 785 -1.77 -32.46 -17.42
N GLN A 786 -1.23 -31.32 -17.80
CA GLN A 786 -1.80 -30.42 -18.81
C GLN A 786 -1.26 -30.68 -20.21
N ASP A 787 -0.49 -31.74 -20.43
CA ASP A 787 0.17 -32.02 -21.73
C ASP A 787 1.07 -30.86 -22.21
N PRO A 788 2.02 -30.37 -21.38
CA PRO A 788 2.96 -29.31 -21.79
C PRO A 788 4.10 -29.86 -22.66
N ASP A 789 4.68 -28.98 -23.49
CA ASP A 789 5.86 -29.25 -24.33
C ASP A 789 7.18 -28.73 -23.73
#